data_AF-A0A134CM72-F1
#
_entry.id   AF-A0A134CM72-F1
#
_cell.length_a   1.000
_cell.length_b   1.000
_cell.length_c   1.000
_cell.angle_alpha   90.00
_cell.angle_beta   90.00
_cell.angle_gamma   90.00
#
_symmetry.space_group_name_H-M   'P 1'
#
loop_
_entity.id
_entity.type
_entity.pdbx_description
1 polymer ?
#
loop_
_entity_poly.entity_id
_entity_poly.type
_entity_poly.pdbx_seq_one_letter_code
_entity_poly.pdbx_strand_id
1 'polypeptide(L)'
;MINKGKKSVALCVAVLTALSISCTVVRADTTLVPGNGPEIHYFSVNSENQMPNYNNDGAEGEKSVAIGPGSEAKFRNGLSVGTNNVNEGYETTVVGSLNKAYGMGNSKYAADATLVGTNNTVMSTSGILALGSKNIVQDGIAIGARNKSMGQNAIALGKHSSAMYTDSIGIGFGTHGYADDVIAIGRAAEGDALGGVAIGTYAKVHASTGVALGYGSTSEREAGVVGYMPGAVGQTAAEEVAAYLGKAEEYKSWKADVEKNKDAYTRAKAWHDAVAAERKAYNEVNKARIAYAENSTEENKKAITEKYDAWKKAEALRSQTDQDTRQDGYTIDKLNARYGQIFGKLMSTEGAVSVGDEKTGRTRQIINVAAGTKDTDAVNVYQLKNAVESFKKETKLEKDGKYIQKDKTTAENLAALDKEIDKLGTESAVAEDGKYVKKDKKVGENLTALDKGISDLVNGMGELSTDSAVAEDGKYVKKDKKVGENLTALDKQVQANAGEIGALVNGMGALDSRVNKVGAGSAALAALHPLDFDPEDKWNFAAGYGHYKGADAVAIGAFYHPDENKMVSIGGSFGSGENMINAGISFKIGQGTSPYAGVSKAQLAQRISRQDEIIRRQDEELAAQKAQIREILEQLEAMKKA
;
A
#
# COMPACT_ATOMS: atom_id res chain seq x y z
N MET A 1 72.61 -108.99 32.70
CA MET A 1 73.54 -108.24 31.82
C MET A 1 72.74 -107.28 30.94
N ILE A 2 73.02 -105.99 31.10
CA ILE A 2 72.98 -104.84 30.15
C ILE A 2 72.16 -104.94 28.83
N ASN A 3 71.29 -103.91 28.70
CA ASN A 3 70.91 -103.08 27.53
C ASN A 3 69.79 -103.41 26.53
N LYS A 4 68.92 -102.38 26.40
CA LYS A 4 68.36 -101.68 25.21
C LYS A 4 67.55 -102.52 24.21
N GLY A 5 66.42 -102.07 23.70
CA GLY A 5 65.77 -100.76 23.73
C GLY A 5 64.64 -100.71 22.70
N LYS A 6 63.60 -99.92 23.02
CA LYS A 6 62.53 -99.30 22.21
C LYS A 6 62.64 -99.48 20.67
N LYS A 7 61.55 -99.73 19.92
CA LYS A 7 60.45 -98.80 19.63
C LYS A 7 59.31 -99.50 18.86
N SER A 8 58.09 -99.15 19.24
CA SER A 8 56.79 -99.28 18.56
C SER A 8 56.82 -98.60 17.16
N VAL A 9 55.97 -98.90 16.16
CA VAL A 9 54.49 -98.88 16.12
C VAL A 9 54.03 -99.55 14.81
N ALA A 10 52.92 -100.29 14.88
CA ALA A 10 51.83 -100.40 13.89
C ALA A 10 51.33 -101.84 13.73
N LEU A 11 50.21 -102.18 14.35
CA LEU A 11 49.22 -103.05 13.70
C LEU A 11 47.83 -102.87 14.31
N CYS A 12 46.87 -102.75 13.42
CA CYS A 12 45.43 -102.81 13.59
C CYS A 12 44.94 -104.10 14.27
N VAL A 13 43.80 -103.92 14.97
CA VAL A 13 42.65 -104.85 15.07
C VAL A 13 42.87 -106.14 15.90
N ALA A 14 42.21 -106.19 17.06
CA ALA A 14 41.15 -107.16 17.38
C ALA A 14 40.98 -107.35 18.91
N VAL A 15 39.78 -107.00 19.40
CA VAL A 15 38.98 -107.72 20.42
C VAL A 15 39.55 -107.87 21.85
N LEU A 16 38.86 -107.26 22.81
CA LEU A 16 38.31 -107.80 24.09
C LEU A 16 38.28 -106.65 25.12
N THR A 17 37.13 -106.04 25.42
CA THR A 17 36.08 -106.42 26.39
C THR A 17 36.05 -105.46 27.58
N ALA A 18 34.85 -104.94 27.82
CA ALA A 18 34.28 -104.61 29.12
C ALA A 18 35.01 -103.59 30.00
N LEU A 19 34.49 -102.37 30.04
CA LEU A 19 34.00 -101.73 31.28
C LEU A 19 33.16 -100.49 30.92
N SER A 20 31.92 -100.72 30.50
CA SER A 20 30.88 -99.71 30.47
C SER A 20 30.34 -99.56 31.90
N ILE A 21 30.72 -98.48 32.60
CA ILE A 21 30.02 -98.06 33.81
C ILE A 21 28.75 -97.36 33.33
N SER A 22 27.71 -98.17 33.16
CA SER A 22 26.33 -97.72 33.01
C SER A 22 25.92 -97.05 34.32
N CYS A 23 25.75 -95.73 34.29
CA CYS A 23 25.00 -95.02 35.32
C CYS A 23 23.51 -95.30 35.05
N THR A 24 22.99 -96.34 35.71
CA THR A 24 21.59 -96.71 35.70
C THR A 24 20.81 -95.69 36.53
N VAL A 25 20.15 -94.73 35.88
CA VAL A 25 19.01 -94.03 36.49
C VAL A 25 17.78 -94.84 36.13
N VAL A 26 17.28 -95.58 37.10
CA VAL A 26 15.98 -96.24 37.06
C VAL A 26 14.90 -95.16 36.94
N ARG A 27 14.17 -95.13 35.81
CA ARG A 27 12.84 -94.52 35.74
C ARG A 27 11.90 -95.43 34.95
N ALA A 28 10.89 -95.89 35.69
CA ALA A 28 9.63 -96.52 35.28
C ALA A 28 9.69 -97.50 34.10
N ASP A 29 9.77 -98.78 34.47
CA ASP A 29 9.23 -99.89 33.72
C ASP A 29 7.73 -99.67 33.46
N THR A 30 7.36 -99.51 32.20
CA THR A 30 6.14 -100.11 31.65
C THR A 30 6.48 -100.71 30.30
N THR A 31 6.95 -101.96 30.36
CA THR A 31 6.79 -102.93 29.29
C THR A 31 5.32 -102.99 28.84
N LEU A 32 5.01 -102.41 27.67
CA LEU A 32 3.71 -102.62 27.03
C LEU A 32 3.74 -103.98 26.33
N VAL A 33 3.16 -104.97 27.01
CA VAL A 33 2.52 -106.10 26.34
C VAL A 33 1.34 -105.54 25.53
N PRO A 34 1.13 -105.93 24.26
CA PRO A 34 -0.06 -105.50 23.53
C PRO A 34 -1.30 -106.05 24.25
N GLY A 35 -2.05 -105.17 24.92
CA GLY A 35 -3.42 -105.47 25.37
C GLY A 35 -3.72 -105.55 26.87
N ASN A 36 -2.83 -105.16 27.80
CA ASN A 36 -3.16 -105.20 29.25
C ASN A 36 -2.42 -104.19 30.15
N GLY A 37 -2.09 -103.00 29.63
CA GLY A 37 -1.68 -101.87 30.48
C GLY A 37 -2.90 -101.12 31.03
N PRO A 38 -2.80 -100.37 32.14
CA PRO A 38 -3.86 -99.47 32.56
C PRO A 38 -4.15 -98.47 31.43
N GLU A 39 -5.38 -98.47 30.91
CA GLU A 39 -5.78 -97.53 29.87
C GLU A 39 -5.61 -96.09 30.36
N ILE A 40 -4.84 -95.29 29.63
CA ILE A 40 -4.84 -93.84 29.81
C ILE A 40 -6.13 -93.33 29.16
N HIS A 41 -7.18 -93.16 29.96
CA HIS A 41 -8.44 -92.60 29.45
C HIS A 41 -8.22 -91.20 28.87
N TYR A 42 -8.86 -90.92 27.73
CA TYR A 42 -8.80 -89.66 26.98
C TYR A 42 -7.46 -89.32 26.29
N PHE A 43 -6.54 -90.27 26.11
CA PHE A 43 -5.33 -90.11 25.30
C PHE A 43 -5.24 -91.20 24.22
N SER A 44 -5.08 -90.81 22.94
CA SER A 44 -5.00 -91.74 21.80
C SER A 44 -4.13 -91.17 20.68
N VAL A 45 -3.25 -92.00 20.10
CA VAL A 45 -2.41 -91.66 18.94
C VAL A 45 -2.60 -92.73 17.87
N ASN A 46 -3.11 -92.34 16.69
CA ASN A 46 -3.30 -93.24 15.56
C ASN A 46 -2.17 -93.05 14.53
N SER A 47 -1.26 -94.03 14.42
CA SER A 47 -0.13 -94.02 13.48
C SER A 47 0.15 -95.43 12.98
N GLU A 48 0.19 -95.63 11.66
CA GLU A 48 0.40 -96.95 11.04
C GLU A 48 1.88 -97.31 10.88
N ASN A 49 2.77 -96.31 10.82
CA ASN A 49 4.20 -96.50 10.60
C ASN A 49 5.01 -96.24 11.88
N GLN A 50 6.11 -96.99 12.06
CA GLN A 50 7.16 -96.64 13.02
C GLN A 50 7.84 -95.36 12.53
N MET A 51 7.63 -94.27 13.27
CA MET A 51 8.21 -92.95 13.03
C MET A 51 9.10 -92.57 14.23
N PRO A 52 9.96 -91.54 14.15
CA PRO A 52 10.68 -91.04 15.32
C PRO A 52 9.70 -90.74 16.49
N ASN A 53 10.17 -90.80 17.74
CA ASN A 53 9.32 -90.76 18.94
C ASN A 53 8.36 -91.96 19.10
N TYR A 54 8.48 -93.04 18.31
CA TYR A 54 7.72 -94.27 18.52
C TYR A 54 8.06 -94.94 19.86
N ASN A 55 9.31 -94.82 20.32
CA ASN A 55 9.78 -95.33 21.60
C ASN A 55 9.61 -94.33 22.76
N ASN A 56 8.83 -93.25 22.56
CA ASN A 56 8.69 -92.12 23.51
C ASN A 56 10.03 -91.43 23.86
N ASP A 57 10.96 -91.40 22.91
CA ASP A 57 12.31 -90.86 23.03
C ASP A 57 12.47 -89.45 22.42
N GLY A 58 11.38 -88.84 21.93
CA GLY A 58 11.42 -87.52 21.31
C GLY A 58 11.54 -86.35 22.28
N ALA A 59 11.30 -86.55 23.58
CA ALA A 59 11.50 -85.54 24.63
C ALA A 59 12.92 -85.68 25.22
N GLU A 60 13.91 -85.06 24.57
CA GLU A 60 15.33 -85.19 24.94
C GLU A 60 15.77 -84.14 25.98
N GLY A 61 15.09 -82.98 26.03
CA GLY A 61 15.45 -81.86 26.90
C GLY A 61 14.90 -81.96 28.33
N GLU A 62 15.56 -81.31 29.30
CA GLU A 62 15.07 -81.22 30.68
C GLU A 62 13.65 -80.63 30.74
N LYS A 63 12.68 -81.33 31.35
CA LYS A 63 11.27 -80.89 31.45
C LYS A 63 10.60 -80.65 30.08
N SER A 64 11.12 -81.24 29.01
CA SER A 64 10.50 -81.16 27.69
C SER A 64 9.31 -82.13 27.57
N VAL A 65 8.43 -81.85 26.61
CA VAL A 65 7.25 -82.66 26.28
C VAL A 65 7.20 -82.84 24.77
N ALA A 66 7.18 -84.09 24.31
CA ALA A 66 7.00 -84.45 22.90
C ALA A 66 5.83 -85.44 22.76
N ILE A 67 4.76 -85.02 22.08
CA ILE A 67 3.52 -85.80 21.90
C ILE A 67 3.23 -85.92 20.41
N GLY A 68 3.22 -87.17 19.91
CA GLY A 68 2.78 -87.51 18.54
C GLY A 68 3.90 -88.02 17.62
N PRO A 69 3.54 -88.62 16.46
CA PRO A 69 4.48 -89.33 15.60
C PRO A 69 5.51 -88.38 14.97
N GLY A 70 6.79 -88.70 15.11
CA GLY A 70 7.90 -87.90 14.58
C GLY A 70 8.15 -86.58 15.29
N SER A 71 7.43 -86.26 16.37
CA SER A 71 7.60 -85.01 17.12
C SER A 71 8.79 -85.11 18.07
N GLU A 72 9.66 -84.10 18.07
CA GLU A 72 10.80 -84.00 18.96
C GLU A 72 10.82 -82.67 19.72
N ALA A 73 11.44 -82.67 20.91
CA ALA A 73 11.72 -81.52 21.78
C ALA A 73 13.11 -81.68 22.43
N LYS A 74 14.13 -81.04 21.84
CA LYS A 74 15.54 -81.31 22.16
C LYS A 74 16.08 -80.59 23.40
N PHE A 75 15.52 -79.42 23.74
CA PHE A 75 16.04 -78.58 24.82
C PHE A 75 15.03 -78.31 25.93
N ARG A 76 15.52 -77.66 27.00
CA ARG A 76 14.79 -77.53 28.26
C ARG A 76 13.45 -76.82 28.08
N ASN A 77 12.43 -77.26 28.81
CA ASN A 77 11.09 -76.69 28.85
C ASN A 77 10.38 -76.58 27.48
N GLY A 78 10.83 -77.31 26.45
CA GLY A 78 10.19 -77.31 25.14
C GLY A 78 8.92 -78.16 25.11
N LEU A 79 7.82 -77.63 24.56
CA LEU A 79 6.58 -78.34 24.28
C LEU A 79 6.45 -78.57 22.77
N SER A 80 6.25 -79.82 22.36
CA SER A 80 6.11 -80.24 20.96
C SER A 80 4.92 -81.20 20.84
N VAL A 81 3.85 -80.76 20.20
CA VAL A 81 2.59 -81.52 20.08
C VAL A 81 2.14 -81.62 18.64
N GLY A 82 2.02 -82.84 18.13
CA GLY A 82 1.50 -83.18 16.80
C GLY A 82 2.47 -84.04 16.00
N THR A 83 2.57 -83.81 14.68
CA THR A 83 3.26 -84.75 13.78
C THR A 83 4.48 -84.12 13.12
N ASN A 84 5.64 -84.79 13.20
CA ASN A 84 6.89 -84.36 12.56
C ASN A 84 7.31 -82.93 12.92
N ASN A 85 7.03 -82.47 14.14
CA ASN A 85 7.56 -81.19 14.60
C ASN A 85 9.02 -81.37 15.04
N VAL A 86 9.87 -80.46 14.60
CA VAL A 86 11.28 -80.36 14.98
C VAL A 86 11.42 -79.20 15.95
N ASN A 87 11.46 -79.48 17.25
CA ASN A 87 11.63 -78.45 18.26
C ASN A 87 13.05 -78.49 18.86
N GLU A 88 13.96 -77.72 18.26
CA GLU A 88 15.33 -77.50 18.72
C GLU A 88 15.48 -76.17 19.48
N GLY A 89 14.40 -75.72 20.14
CA GLY A 89 14.38 -74.49 20.92
C GLY A 89 14.26 -74.68 22.44
N TYR A 90 14.68 -73.66 23.18
CA TYR A 90 14.55 -73.52 24.64
C TYR A 90 13.23 -72.81 24.95
N GLU A 91 12.47 -73.32 25.92
CA GLU A 91 11.21 -72.67 26.37
C GLU A 91 10.21 -72.39 25.23
N THR A 92 10.24 -73.21 24.17
CA THR A 92 9.40 -73.07 22.98
C THR A 92 8.12 -73.90 23.08
N THR A 93 7.05 -73.41 22.46
CA THR A 93 5.80 -74.13 22.27
C THR A 93 5.55 -74.37 20.79
N VAL A 94 5.46 -75.63 20.38
CA VAL A 94 5.26 -76.05 19.00
C VAL A 94 4.03 -76.96 18.93
N VAL A 95 3.01 -76.55 18.19
CA VAL A 95 1.74 -77.28 18.07
C VAL A 95 1.33 -77.40 16.60
N GLY A 96 0.99 -78.60 16.16
CA GLY A 96 0.51 -78.89 14.80
C GLY A 96 1.46 -79.83 14.06
N SER A 97 1.75 -79.56 12.78
CA SER A 97 2.52 -80.50 11.95
C SER A 97 3.67 -79.84 11.20
N LEU A 98 4.80 -80.56 11.07
CA LEU A 98 5.96 -80.13 10.28
C LEU A 98 6.58 -78.79 10.73
N ASN A 99 6.23 -78.29 11.91
CA ASN A 99 6.79 -77.03 12.40
C ASN A 99 8.24 -77.24 12.85
N LYS A 100 9.04 -76.20 12.69
CA LYS A 100 10.49 -76.25 12.86
C LYS A 100 10.94 -75.06 13.69
N ALA A 101 11.42 -75.30 14.89
CA ALA A 101 12.09 -74.30 15.71
C ALA A 101 13.58 -74.64 15.75
N TYR A 102 14.41 -73.88 15.04
CA TYR A 102 15.86 -74.07 14.97
C TYR A 102 16.60 -72.92 15.64
N GLY A 103 17.82 -73.19 16.10
CA GLY A 103 18.77 -72.13 16.43
C GLY A 103 19.70 -71.73 15.29
N MET A 104 20.35 -70.57 15.43
CA MET A 104 21.27 -70.03 14.42
C MET A 104 22.48 -69.31 15.02
N GLY A 105 23.68 -69.57 14.49
CA GLY A 105 24.90 -68.83 14.84
C GLY A 105 25.41 -69.12 16.27
N ASN A 106 25.79 -68.07 17.00
CA ASN A 106 26.28 -68.17 18.40
C ASN A 106 25.17 -68.51 19.40
N SER A 107 23.92 -68.15 19.10
CA SER A 107 22.74 -68.61 19.83
C SER A 107 22.23 -69.87 19.14
N LYS A 108 22.75 -71.01 19.61
CA LYS A 108 22.53 -72.33 19.01
C LYS A 108 21.08 -72.79 18.97
N TYR A 109 20.12 -72.01 19.49
CA TYR A 109 18.74 -72.45 19.72
C TYR A 109 17.71 -71.34 19.52
N ALA A 110 16.50 -71.72 19.05
CA ALA A 110 15.31 -70.90 19.20
C ALA A 110 15.02 -70.68 20.69
N ALA A 111 14.53 -69.51 21.11
CA ALA A 111 14.12 -69.27 22.49
C ALA A 111 12.75 -68.60 22.54
N ASP A 112 11.91 -69.02 23.50
CA ASP A 112 10.61 -68.41 23.84
C ASP A 112 9.63 -68.28 22.66
N ALA A 113 9.75 -69.15 21.65
CA ALA A 113 8.96 -69.11 20.44
C ALA A 113 7.68 -69.96 20.56
N THR A 114 6.58 -69.44 20.02
CA THR A 114 5.30 -70.14 19.86
C THR A 114 5.01 -70.35 18.38
N LEU A 115 4.95 -71.61 17.96
CA LEU A 115 4.61 -72.05 16.61
C LEU A 115 3.32 -72.84 16.66
N VAL A 116 2.29 -72.39 15.92
CA VAL A 116 1.03 -73.14 15.80
C VAL A 116 0.59 -73.25 14.35
N GLY A 117 0.28 -74.47 13.92
CA GLY A 117 -0.25 -74.77 12.59
C GLY A 117 0.64 -75.72 11.81
N THR A 118 0.92 -75.43 10.53
CA THR A 118 1.60 -76.38 9.64
C THR A 118 2.83 -75.79 8.96
N ASN A 119 3.97 -76.46 9.11
CA ASN A 119 5.20 -76.15 8.39
C ASN A 119 5.70 -74.72 8.61
N ASN A 120 5.51 -74.17 9.81
CA ASN A 120 6.12 -72.89 10.18
C ASN A 120 7.57 -73.12 10.61
N THR A 121 8.46 -72.20 10.27
CA THR A 121 9.87 -72.23 10.65
C THR A 121 10.22 -70.99 11.44
N VAL A 122 10.77 -71.17 12.64
CA VAL A 122 11.28 -70.08 13.48
C VAL A 122 12.78 -70.26 13.73
N MET A 123 13.51 -69.15 13.68
CA MET A 123 14.96 -69.06 13.74
C MET A 123 15.39 -67.86 14.61
N SER A 124 15.16 -67.94 15.92
CA SER A 124 15.24 -66.78 16.83
C SER A 124 16.16 -66.95 18.02
N THR A 125 16.43 -65.86 18.72
CA THR A 125 17.01 -65.86 20.06
C THR A 125 16.06 -65.34 21.15
N SER A 126 14.84 -64.90 20.82
CA SER A 126 13.86 -64.36 21.78
C SER A 126 12.43 -64.26 21.22
N GLY A 127 11.47 -64.91 21.89
CA GLY A 127 10.10 -64.41 22.10
C GLY A 127 9.23 -64.19 20.87
N ILE A 128 8.98 -65.24 20.08
CA ILE A 128 8.35 -65.15 18.74
C ILE A 128 6.99 -65.79 18.64
N LEU A 129 6.16 -65.28 17.72
CA LEU A 129 4.90 -65.90 17.32
C LEU A 129 4.87 -66.22 15.83
N ALA A 130 4.65 -67.51 15.49
CA ALA A 130 4.38 -67.98 14.13
C ALA A 130 3.07 -68.79 14.11
N LEU A 131 2.01 -68.23 13.52
CA LEU A 131 0.68 -68.86 13.46
C LEU A 131 0.22 -69.08 12.02
N GLY A 132 -0.28 -70.27 11.71
CA GLY A 132 -0.84 -70.61 10.41
C GLY A 132 0.05 -71.57 9.64
N SER A 133 0.40 -71.27 8.38
CA SER A 133 1.14 -72.24 7.56
C SER A 133 2.31 -71.67 6.77
N LYS A 134 3.44 -72.39 6.73
CA LYS A 134 4.60 -72.04 5.90
C LYS A 134 5.18 -70.66 6.20
N ASN A 135 4.99 -70.13 7.40
CA ASN A 135 5.60 -68.87 7.80
C ASN A 135 7.07 -69.10 8.15
N ILE A 136 7.92 -68.14 7.82
CA ILE A 136 9.34 -68.15 8.16
C ILE A 136 9.59 -66.91 9.02
N VAL A 137 10.13 -67.10 10.23
CA VAL A 137 10.30 -66.03 11.21
C VAL A 137 11.69 -66.06 11.83
N GLN A 138 12.31 -64.89 11.96
CA GLN A 138 13.64 -64.75 12.57
C GLN A 138 13.56 -64.09 13.95
N ASP A 139 13.16 -62.81 14.06
CA ASP A 139 13.00 -62.03 15.31
C ASP A 139 11.73 -61.15 15.27
N GLY A 140 10.61 -61.72 14.84
CA GLY A 140 9.35 -60.97 14.66
C GLY A 140 8.08 -61.80 14.82
N ILE A 141 6.99 -61.35 14.22
CA ILE A 141 5.66 -61.99 14.29
C ILE A 141 5.20 -62.33 12.88
N ALA A 142 4.78 -63.57 12.64
CA ALA A 142 4.13 -63.96 11.39
C ALA A 142 2.82 -64.70 11.64
N ILE A 143 1.74 -64.18 11.08
CA ILE A 143 0.40 -64.76 11.23
C ILE A 143 -0.26 -64.89 9.86
N GLY A 144 -0.70 -66.10 9.52
CA GLY A 144 -1.34 -66.43 8.25
C GLY A 144 -0.52 -67.44 7.44
N ALA A 145 -0.29 -67.20 6.16
CA ALA A 145 0.31 -68.21 5.29
C ALA A 145 1.43 -67.72 4.38
N ARG A 146 2.58 -68.43 4.37
CA ARG A 146 3.75 -68.11 3.55
C ARG A 146 4.31 -66.71 3.79
N ASN A 147 4.22 -66.22 5.02
CA ASN A 147 4.78 -64.93 5.39
C ASN A 147 6.26 -65.06 5.76
N LYS A 148 7.00 -63.96 5.60
CA LYS A 148 8.43 -63.84 5.91
C LYS A 148 8.62 -62.66 6.84
N SER A 149 8.95 -62.92 8.11
CA SER A 149 9.21 -61.88 9.12
C SER A 149 10.68 -62.01 9.56
N MET A 150 11.57 -61.35 8.82
CA MET A 150 13.02 -61.58 8.87
C MET A 150 13.82 -60.48 9.56
N GLY A 151 13.23 -59.30 9.78
CA GLY A 151 13.88 -58.25 10.58
C GLY A 151 13.63 -58.40 12.07
N GLN A 152 14.40 -57.68 12.87
CA GLN A 152 14.13 -57.51 14.29
C GLN A 152 12.82 -56.72 14.47
N ASN A 153 11.96 -57.15 15.39
CA ASN A 153 10.63 -56.57 15.64
C ASN A 153 9.69 -56.57 14.41
N ALA A 154 10.03 -57.31 13.35
CA ALA A 154 9.25 -57.30 12.12
C ALA A 154 7.86 -57.93 12.34
N ILE A 155 6.86 -57.46 11.60
CA ILE A 155 5.49 -58.00 11.65
C ILE A 155 5.02 -58.33 10.23
N ALA A 156 4.67 -59.59 9.97
CA ALA A 156 4.12 -60.04 8.71
C ALA A 156 2.77 -60.75 8.90
N LEU A 157 1.67 -60.03 8.66
CA LEU A 157 0.30 -60.52 8.80
C LEU A 157 -0.37 -60.66 7.43
N GLY A 158 -1.00 -61.82 7.20
CA GLY A 158 -1.78 -62.11 5.99
C GLY A 158 -1.23 -63.29 5.20
N LYS A 159 -1.07 -63.15 3.88
CA LYS A 159 -0.58 -64.24 3.03
C LYS A 159 0.44 -63.72 2.03
N HIS A 160 1.60 -64.37 1.93
CA HIS A 160 2.74 -63.94 1.12
C HIS A 160 3.33 -62.57 1.54
N SER A 161 3.10 -62.14 2.77
CA SER A 161 3.63 -60.87 3.29
C SER A 161 5.09 -61.00 3.69
N SER A 162 5.93 -60.02 3.34
CA SER A 162 7.35 -60.01 3.65
C SER A 162 7.73 -58.73 4.38
N ALA A 163 8.24 -58.86 5.60
CA ALA A 163 8.83 -57.80 6.41
C ALA A 163 10.31 -58.18 6.64
N MET A 164 11.20 -57.63 5.81
CA MET A 164 12.57 -58.13 5.64
C MET A 164 13.63 -57.41 6.49
N TYR A 165 13.24 -56.32 7.15
CA TYR A 165 14.13 -55.34 7.79
C TYR A 165 13.64 -54.95 9.18
N THR A 166 14.49 -54.29 9.96
CA THR A 166 14.20 -53.95 11.35
C THR A 166 12.99 -53.02 11.43
N ASP A 167 12.10 -53.29 12.40
CA ASP A 167 10.87 -52.53 12.65
C ASP A 167 9.91 -52.46 11.43
N SER A 168 10.09 -53.32 10.43
CA SER A 168 9.23 -53.35 9.25
C SER A 168 7.90 -54.09 9.51
N ILE A 169 6.81 -53.50 9.03
CA ILE A 169 5.44 -54.00 9.21
C ILE A 169 4.80 -54.22 7.86
N GLY A 170 4.32 -55.44 7.62
CA GLY A 170 3.58 -55.85 6.44
C GLY A 170 2.23 -56.47 6.82
N ILE A 171 1.13 -55.79 6.53
CA ILE A 171 -0.24 -56.25 6.83
C ILE A 171 -1.07 -56.29 5.55
N GLY A 172 -1.42 -57.49 5.09
CA GLY A 172 -2.24 -57.67 3.89
C GLY A 172 -1.87 -58.90 3.09
N PHE A 173 -2.34 -59.01 1.85
CA PHE A 173 -1.88 -60.05 0.93
C PHE A 173 -0.68 -59.52 0.12
N GLY A 174 0.47 -60.19 0.20
CA GLY A 174 1.62 -59.89 -0.64
C GLY A 174 2.29 -58.55 -0.34
N THR A 175 2.29 -58.08 0.91
CA THR A 175 2.99 -56.84 1.28
C THR A 175 4.51 -57.00 1.25
N HIS A 176 5.23 -55.90 1.03
CA HIS A 176 6.69 -55.88 0.95
C HIS A 176 7.27 -54.72 1.78
N GLY A 177 7.76 -55.01 2.97
CA GLY A 177 8.60 -54.12 3.78
C GLY A 177 10.07 -54.41 3.51
N TYR A 178 10.66 -53.67 2.58
CA TYR A 178 12.03 -53.85 2.10
C TYR A 178 13.00 -52.76 2.57
N ALA A 179 12.63 -51.98 3.59
CA ALA A 179 13.53 -51.11 4.34
C ALA A 179 13.21 -51.11 5.83
N ASP A 180 14.14 -50.59 6.62
CA ASP A 180 13.93 -50.37 8.05
C ASP A 180 12.77 -49.36 8.25
N ASP A 181 12.02 -49.54 9.34
CA ASP A 181 10.88 -48.68 9.74
C ASP A 181 9.70 -48.60 8.75
N VAL A 182 9.66 -49.46 7.73
CA VAL A 182 8.59 -49.42 6.72
C VAL A 182 7.28 -49.94 7.27
N ILE A 183 6.20 -49.22 6.98
CA ILE A 183 4.82 -49.66 7.23
C ILE A 183 4.10 -49.88 5.91
N ALA A 184 3.85 -51.13 5.54
CA ALA A 184 3.12 -51.53 4.34
C ALA A 184 1.79 -52.20 4.72
N ILE A 185 0.67 -51.49 4.51
CA ILE A 185 -0.68 -51.96 4.86
C ILE A 185 -1.56 -51.95 3.62
N GLY A 186 -2.04 -53.12 3.23
CA GLY A 186 -2.91 -53.31 2.06
C GLY A 186 -2.37 -54.37 1.11
N ARG A 187 -3.21 -54.81 0.17
CA ARG A 187 -2.80 -55.85 -0.78
C ARG A 187 -1.69 -55.31 -1.69
N ALA A 188 -0.56 -56.01 -1.74
CA ALA A 188 0.61 -55.64 -2.52
C ALA A 188 1.12 -54.21 -2.24
N ALA A 189 0.93 -53.71 -1.00
CA ALA A 189 1.59 -52.49 -0.54
C ALA A 189 3.10 -52.74 -0.39
N GLU A 190 3.91 -51.76 -0.78
CA GLU A 190 5.36 -51.90 -0.88
C GLU A 190 6.06 -50.63 -0.35
N GLY A 191 7.07 -50.82 0.48
CA GLY A 191 8.01 -49.76 0.87
C GLY A 191 9.43 -50.29 0.83
N ASP A 192 10.28 -49.66 0.02
CA ASP A 192 11.71 -50.01 -0.13
C ASP A 192 12.67 -48.88 0.29
N ALA A 193 12.11 -47.77 0.78
CA ALA A 193 12.84 -46.66 1.37
C ALA A 193 12.64 -46.54 2.89
N LEU A 194 13.66 -46.03 3.58
CA LEU A 194 13.72 -45.93 5.06
C LEU A 194 12.52 -45.14 5.61
N GLY A 195 11.81 -45.68 6.61
CA GLY A 195 10.69 -45.01 7.26
C GLY A 195 9.47 -44.78 6.34
N GLY A 196 9.39 -45.46 5.21
CA GLY A 196 8.31 -45.29 4.24
C GLY A 196 6.97 -45.86 4.73
N VAL A 197 5.88 -45.12 4.50
CA VAL A 197 4.52 -45.54 4.90
C VAL A 197 3.64 -45.73 3.66
N ALA A 198 3.37 -46.97 3.29
CA ALA A 198 2.51 -47.36 2.19
C ALA A 198 1.18 -47.92 2.71
N ILE A 199 0.11 -47.13 2.67
CA ILE A 199 -1.23 -47.53 3.14
C ILE A 199 -2.20 -47.51 1.96
N GLY A 200 -2.58 -48.69 1.49
CA GLY A 200 -3.50 -48.88 0.38
C GLY A 200 -3.15 -50.09 -0.46
N THR A 201 -4.12 -50.61 -1.21
CA THR A 201 -3.85 -51.67 -2.18
C THR A 201 -2.95 -51.13 -3.29
N TYR A 202 -1.80 -51.76 -3.54
CA TYR A 202 -0.75 -51.30 -4.45
C TYR A 202 -0.13 -49.94 -4.11
N ALA A 203 -0.24 -49.46 -2.87
CA ALA A 203 0.47 -48.25 -2.46
C ALA A 203 1.98 -48.53 -2.44
N LYS A 204 2.79 -47.58 -2.91
CA LYS A 204 4.25 -47.72 -3.02
C LYS A 204 4.99 -46.52 -2.47
N VAL A 205 6.01 -46.75 -1.66
CA VAL A 205 6.93 -45.72 -1.20
C VAL A 205 8.35 -46.08 -1.62
N HIS A 206 8.95 -45.18 -2.39
CA HIS A 206 10.32 -45.26 -2.91
C HIS A 206 11.20 -44.11 -2.44
N ALA A 207 10.63 -43.16 -1.68
CA ALA A 207 11.37 -42.06 -1.07
C ALA A 207 11.47 -42.24 0.45
N SER A 208 12.61 -41.94 1.03
CA SER A 208 12.83 -42.01 2.48
C SER A 208 11.87 -41.07 3.18
N THR A 209 11.28 -41.53 4.30
CA THR A 209 10.21 -40.85 5.07
C THR A 209 8.94 -40.49 4.27
N GLY A 210 8.82 -40.99 3.03
CA GLY A 210 7.67 -40.75 2.17
C GLY A 210 6.41 -41.49 2.63
N VAL A 211 5.24 -40.94 2.29
CA VAL A 211 3.95 -41.53 2.62
C VAL A 211 3.13 -41.70 1.35
N ALA A 212 2.68 -42.91 1.04
CA ALA A 212 1.73 -43.18 -0.05
C ALA A 212 0.38 -43.64 0.54
N LEU A 213 -0.65 -42.83 0.33
CA LEU A 213 -1.99 -43.06 0.89
C LEU A 213 -3.02 -43.29 -0.22
N GLY A 214 -3.63 -44.47 -0.24
CA GLY A 214 -4.70 -44.86 -1.15
C GLY A 214 -4.32 -45.91 -2.20
N TYR A 215 -5.32 -46.37 -2.95
CA TYR A 215 -5.14 -47.40 -4.00
C TYR A 215 -4.16 -46.96 -5.09
N GLY A 216 -3.06 -47.66 -5.27
CA GLY A 216 -2.07 -47.38 -6.31
C GLY A 216 -1.44 -45.99 -6.18
N SER A 217 -1.36 -45.43 -4.97
CA SER A 217 -0.61 -44.19 -4.71
C SER A 217 0.88 -44.50 -4.65
N THR A 218 1.71 -43.57 -5.12
CA THR A 218 3.17 -43.72 -5.19
C THR A 218 3.83 -42.48 -4.62
N SER A 219 4.73 -42.63 -3.63
CA SER A 219 5.60 -41.56 -3.13
C SER A 219 7.04 -41.81 -3.56
N GLU A 220 7.57 -40.92 -4.40
CA GLU A 220 8.91 -40.99 -5.01
C GLU A 220 9.72 -39.71 -4.80
N ARG A 221 9.15 -38.69 -4.16
CA ARG A 221 9.84 -37.41 -3.94
C ARG A 221 10.50 -37.41 -2.57
N GLU A 222 11.82 -37.37 -2.58
CA GLU A 222 12.69 -37.29 -1.39
C GLU A 222 12.59 -35.90 -0.72
N ALA A 223 13.23 -35.78 0.46
CA ALA A 223 13.56 -34.50 1.06
C ALA A 223 14.46 -33.66 0.12
N GLY A 224 14.45 -32.33 0.30
CA GLY A 224 15.29 -31.39 -0.45
C GLY A 224 14.76 -31.01 -1.83
N VAL A 225 13.52 -31.39 -2.17
CA VAL A 225 12.90 -31.06 -3.46
C VAL A 225 12.26 -29.68 -3.40
N VAL A 226 12.68 -28.78 -4.31
CA VAL A 226 12.09 -27.45 -4.46
C VAL A 226 10.71 -27.56 -5.12
N GLY A 227 9.72 -26.95 -4.50
CA GLY A 227 8.36 -26.79 -5.01
C GLY A 227 8.28 -25.80 -6.18
N TYR A 228 7.06 -25.48 -6.59
CA TYR A 228 6.85 -24.58 -7.72
C TYR A 228 7.31 -23.14 -7.43
N MET A 229 8.13 -22.58 -8.31
CA MET A 229 8.60 -21.19 -8.29
C MET A 229 8.13 -20.46 -9.57
N PRO A 230 7.30 -19.41 -9.45
CA PRO A 230 6.85 -18.64 -10.61
C PRO A 230 8.02 -18.02 -11.39
N GLY A 231 8.08 -18.24 -12.71
CA GLY A 231 9.12 -17.66 -13.58
C GLY A 231 10.47 -18.39 -13.56
N ALA A 232 10.66 -19.37 -12.70
CA ALA A 232 11.82 -20.26 -12.73
C ALA A 232 11.50 -21.52 -13.55
N VAL A 233 12.38 -21.86 -14.51
CA VAL A 233 12.23 -23.05 -15.35
C VAL A 233 13.36 -24.03 -15.00
N GLY A 234 13.03 -25.12 -14.30
CA GLY A 234 13.99 -26.18 -13.96
C GLY A 234 14.93 -25.84 -12.79
N GLN A 235 15.76 -26.82 -12.40
CA GLN A 235 16.63 -26.85 -11.20
C GLN A 235 17.24 -25.48 -10.85
N THR A 236 16.59 -24.74 -9.96
CA THR A 236 17.10 -23.46 -9.46
C THR A 236 18.23 -23.73 -8.48
N ALA A 237 19.34 -23.02 -8.61
CA ALA A 237 20.42 -23.10 -7.64
C ALA A 237 19.89 -22.69 -6.26
N ALA A 238 20.38 -23.32 -5.17
CA ALA A 238 19.94 -22.99 -3.82
C ALA A 238 20.14 -21.49 -3.49
N GLU A 239 21.13 -20.86 -4.11
CA GLU A 239 21.37 -19.41 -4.12
C GLU A 239 20.16 -18.61 -4.66
N GLU A 240 19.57 -19.05 -5.77
CA GLU A 240 18.42 -18.40 -6.41
C GLU A 240 17.15 -18.56 -5.57
N VAL A 241 16.95 -19.76 -5.02
CA VAL A 241 15.84 -20.02 -4.08
C VAL A 241 15.99 -19.16 -2.84
N ALA A 242 17.20 -19.06 -2.28
CA ALA A 242 17.47 -18.21 -1.12
C ALA A 242 17.24 -16.73 -1.45
N ALA A 243 17.67 -16.26 -2.62
CA ALA A 243 17.41 -14.89 -3.06
C ALA A 243 15.92 -14.60 -3.22
N TYR A 244 15.16 -15.52 -3.83
CA TYR A 244 13.71 -15.43 -3.97
C TYR A 244 13.00 -15.33 -2.62
N LEU A 245 13.49 -16.06 -1.61
CA LEU A 245 12.96 -16.04 -0.24
C LEU A 245 13.44 -14.83 0.58
N GLY A 246 14.29 -13.95 0.04
CA GLY A 246 14.90 -12.85 0.79
C GLY A 246 15.93 -13.30 1.82
N LYS A 247 16.51 -14.49 1.64
CA LYS A 247 17.39 -15.20 2.58
C LYS A 247 18.82 -15.40 2.05
N ALA A 248 19.22 -14.65 1.02
CA ALA A 248 20.53 -14.79 0.37
C ALA A 248 21.72 -14.67 1.35
N GLU A 249 21.71 -13.67 2.24
CA GLU A 249 22.80 -13.48 3.22
C GLU A 249 22.82 -14.58 4.29
N GLU A 250 21.64 -15.04 4.74
CA GLU A 250 21.54 -16.15 5.69
C GLU A 250 22.09 -17.45 5.10
N TYR A 251 21.78 -17.72 3.82
CA TYR A 251 22.31 -18.85 3.08
C TYR A 251 23.82 -18.74 2.83
N LYS A 252 24.33 -17.55 2.49
CA LYS A 252 25.77 -17.31 2.35
C LYS A 252 26.53 -17.58 3.65
N SER A 253 25.99 -17.12 4.78
CA SER A 253 26.55 -17.42 6.10
C SER A 253 26.48 -18.91 6.43
N TRP A 254 25.35 -19.58 6.13
CA TRP A 254 25.22 -21.02 6.31
C TRP A 254 26.26 -21.79 5.49
N LYS A 255 26.48 -21.43 4.22
CA LYS A 255 27.46 -22.06 3.33
C LYS A 255 28.89 -21.94 3.87
N ALA A 256 29.23 -20.79 4.45
CA ALA A 256 30.52 -20.59 5.12
C ALA A 256 30.68 -21.48 6.35
N ASP A 257 29.61 -21.70 7.13
CA ASP A 257 29.64 -22.59 8.29
C ASP A 257 29.68 -24.07 7.88
N VAL A 258 29.04 -24.46 6.77
CA VAL A 258 29.18 -25.81 6.19
C VAL A 258 30.62 -26.07 5.74
N GLU A 259 31.26 -25.12 5.04
CA GLU A 259 32.66 -25.28 4.59
C GLU A 259 33.62 -25.46 5.77
N LYS A 260 33.42 -24.71 6.87
CA LYS A 260 34.20 -24.90 8.11
C LYS A 260 34.01 -26.29 8.74
N ASN A 261 32.88 -26.94 8.49
CA ASN A 261 32.51 -28.23 9.06
C ASN A 261 32.46 -29.36 8.01
N LYS A 262 33.16 -29.22 6.87
CA LYS A 262 33.11 -30.21 5.78
C LYS A 262 33.56 -31.62 6.18
N ASP A 263 34.46 -31.73 7.14
CA ASP A 263 34.94 -33.02 7.64
C ASP A 263 33.83 -33.77 8.38
N ALA A 264 32.96 -33.05 9.11
CA ALA A 264 31.78 -33.61 9.76
C ALA A 264 30.81 -34.18 8.73
N TYR A 265 30.53 -33.44 7.66
CA TYR A 265 29.69 -33.93 6.55
C TYR A 265 30.31 -35.13 5.82
N THR A 266 31.63 -35.16 5.69
CA THR A 266 32.35 -36.30 5.08
C THR A 266 32.21 -37.56 5.94
N ARG A 267 32.36 -37.45 7.27
CA ARG A 267 32.13 -38.56 8.22
C ARG A 267 30.68 -39.02 8.21
N ALA A 268 29.72 -38.09 8.22
CA ALA A 268 28.30 -38.43 8.13
C ALA A 268 27.95 -39.15 6.82
N LYS A 269 28.53 -38.73 5.68
CA LYS A 269 28.38 -39.45 4.42
C LYS A 269 28.94 -40.87 4.52
N ALA A 270 30.13 -41.03 5.10
CA ALA A 270 30.73 -42.35 5.30
C ALA A 270 29.87 -43.25 6.21
N TRP A 271 29.24 -42.67 7.24
CA TRP A 271 28.28 -43.37 8.09
C TRP A 271 27.04 -43.81 7.31
N HIS A 272 26.41 -42.93 6.53
CA HIS A 272 25.27 -43.29 5.68
C HIS A 272 25.62 -44.38 4.65
N ASP A 273 26.78 -44.29 4.01
CA ASP A 273 27.28 -45.31 3.08
C ASP A 273 27.49 -46.66 3.81
N ALA A 274 27.99 -46.64 5.06
CA ALA A 274 28.15 -47.83 5.89
C ALA A 274 26.81 -48.43 6.36
N VAL A 275 25.83 -47.60 6.73
CA VAL A 275 24.45 -48.04 7.04
C VAL A 275 23.84 -48.75 5.83
N ALA A 276 23.94 -48.17 4.63
CA ALA A 276 23.42 -48.78 3.41
C ALA A 276 24.11 -50.13 3.11
N ALA A 277 25.42 -50.22 3.34
CA ALA A 277 26.19 -51.45 3.15
C ALA A 277 25.80 -52.55 4.17
N GLU A 278 25.66 -52.20 5.45
CA GLU A 278 25.19 -53.11 6.51
C GLU A 278 23.79 -53.64 6.19
N ARG A 279 22.85 -52.75 5.83
CA ARG A 279 21.49 -53.10 5.43
C ARG A 279 21.46 -54.09 4.25
N LYS A 280 22.31 -53.85 3.24
CA LYS A 280 22.45 -54.78 2.09
C LYS A 280 22.98 -56.14 2.53
N ALA A 281 23.99 -56.18 3.40
CA ALA A 281 24.55 -57.42 3.91
C ALA A 281 23.53 -58.20 4.79
N TYR A 282 22.76 -57.50 5.62
CA TYR A 282 21.71 -58.11 6.45
C TYR A 282 20.62 -58.76 5.61
N ASN A 283 20.20 -58.12 4.50
CA ASN A 283 19.25 -58.73 3.57
C ASN A 283 19.77 -60.03 2.95
N GLU A 284 21.07 -60.11 2.65
CA GLU A 284 21.68 -61.34 2.15
C GLU A 284 21.69 -62.46 3.20
N VAL A 285 21.86 -62.12 4.50
CA VAL A 285 21.65 -63.07 5.61
C VAL A 285 20.21 -63.58 5.62
N ASN A 286 19.24 -62.68 5.47
CA ASN A 286 17.81 -63.03 5.47
C ASN A 286 17.44 -63.93 4.27
N LYS A 287 18.01 -63.69 3.08
CA LYS A 287 17.85 -64.58 1.93
C LYS A 287 18.42 -65.97 2.20
N ALA A 288 19.59 -66.07 2.83
CA ALA A 288 20.20 -67.36 3.18
C ALA A 288 19.35 -68.12 4.24
N ARG A 289 18.82 -67.40 5.23
CA ARG A 289 17.86 -67.93 6.24
C ARG A 289 16.61 -68.52 5.59
N ILE A 290 16.01 -67.77 4.66
CA ILE A 290 14.84 -68.24 3.90
C ILE A 290 15.18 -69.49 3.11
N ALA A 291 16.31 -69.51 2.39
CA ALA A 291 16.72 -70.67 1.61
C ALA A 291 16.89 -71.93 2.49
N TYR A 292 17.46 -71.79 3.69
CA TYR A 292 17.60 -72.88 4.66
C TYR A 292 16.25 -73.35 5.23
N ALA A 293 15.33 -72.42 5.52
CA ALA A 293 14.00 -72.74 6.01
C ALA A 293 13.16 -73.49 4.95
N GLU A 294 13.33 -73.13 3.67
CA GLU A 294 12.68 -73.78 2.53
C GLU A 294 13.33 -75.13 2.19
N ASN A 295 14.67 -75.23 2.28
CA ASN A 295 15.43 -76.45 2.02
C ASN A 295 16.62 -76.57 3.00
N SER A 296 16.48 -77.42 4.01
CA SER A 296 17.41 -77.50 5.14
C SER A 296 18.65 -78.35 4.83
N THR A 297 19.45 -77.95 3.83
CA THR A 297 20.73 -78.59 3.47
C THR A 297 21.90 -78.01 4.24
N GLU A 298 22.98 -78.78 4.39
CA GLU A 298 24.23 -78.30 4.98
C GLU A 298 24.86 -77.16 4.17
N GLU A 299 24.66 -77.14 2.85
CA GLU A 299 25.11 -76.03 1.98
C GLU A 299 24.37 -74.72 2.30
N ASN A 300 23.04 -74.76 2.40
CA ASN A 300 22.23 -73.59 2.78
C ASN A 300 22.56 -73.13 4.21
N LYS A 301 22.81 -74.07 5.12
CA LYS A 301 23.26 -73.79 6.48
C LYS A 301 24.62 -73.10 6.50
N LYS A 302 25.58 -73.54 5.67
CA LYS A 302 26.89 -72.90 5.53
C LYS A 302 26.78 -71.49 4.94
N ALA A 303 25.91 -71.30 3.94
CA ALA A 303 25.69 -70.01 3.31
C ALA A 303 25.22 -68.94 4.31
N ILE A 304 24.38 -69.30 5.27
CA ILE A 304 23.99 -68.39 6.37
C ILE A 304 25.22 -67.86 7.10
N THR A 305 26.12 -68.73 7.53
CA THR A 305 27.33 -68.34 8.28
C THR A 305 28.22 -67.41 7.46
N GLU A 306 28.45 -67.74 6.18
CA GLU A 306 29.25 -66.90 5.28
C GLU A 306 28.64 -65.50 5.09
N LYS A 307 27.31 -65.40 4.94
CA LYS A 307 26.62 -64.11 4.84
C LYS A 307 26.63 -63.35 6.18
N TYR A 308 26.50 -64.06 7.29
CA TYR A 308 26.53 -63.47 8.63
C TYR A 308 27.90 -62.86 8.94
N ASP A 309 29.00 -63.52 8.59
CA ASP A 309 30.35 -62.99 8.75
C ASP A 309 30.57 -61.71 7.90
N ALA A 310 30.01 -61.68 6.70
CA ALA A 310 30.03 -60.49 5.85
C ALA A 310 29.22 -59.33 6.47
N TRP A 311 28.04 -59.62 7.01
CA TRP A 311 27.22 -58.65 7.74
C TRP A 311 27.96 -58.12 8.98
N LYS A 312 28.60 -58.99 9.78
CA LYS A 312 29.38 -58.57 10.95
C LYS A 312 30.53 -57.61 10.61
N LYS A 313 31.19 -57.80 9.47
CA LYS A 313 32.21 -56.84 8.99
C LYS A 313 31.59 -55.48 8.63
N ALA A 314 30.41 -55.48 8.01
CA ALA A 314 29.70 -54.24 7.67
C ALA A 314 29.16 -53.54 8.92
N GLU A 315 28.61 -54.28 9.89
CA GLU A 315 28.16 -53.77 11.20
C GLU A 315 29.31 -53.14 11.99
N ALA A 316 30.50 -53.76 11.98
CA ALA A 316 31.69 -53.20 12.61
C ALA A 316 32.11 -51.87 11.97
N LEU A 317 32.08 -51.77 10.63
CA LEU A 317 32.36 -50.52 9.91
C LEU A 317 31.31 -49.45 10.20
N ARG A 318 30.01 -49.81 10.20
CA ARG A 318 28.94 -48.89 10.59
C ARG A 318 29.13 -48.41 12.03
N SER A 319 29.44 -49.30 12.95
CA SER A 319 29.68 -48.94 14.37
C SER A 319 30.88 -48.02 14.53
N GLN A 320 31.96 -48.22 13.76
CA GLN A 320 33.11 -47.32 13.75
C GLN A 320 32.73 -45.94 13.22
N THR A 321 32.14 -45.88 12.03
CA THR A 321 31.73 -44.59 11.41
C THR A 321 30.68 -43.84 12.23
N ASP A 322 29.83 -44.56 12.96
CA ASP A 322 28.87 -44.03 13.93
C ASP A 322 29.60 -43.38 15.13
N GLN A 323 30.61 -44.03 15.69
CA GLN A 323 31.47 -43.42 16.71
C GLN A 323 32.21 -42.18 16.20
N ASP A 324 32.73 -42.24 14.97
CA ASP A 324 33.46 -41.13 14.35
C ASP A 324 32.54 -39.91 14.10
N THR A 325 31.26 -40.14 13.81
CA THR A 325 30.27 -39.09 13.50
C THR A 325 29.49 -38.60 14.73
N ARG A 326 29.44 -39.38 15.83
CA ARG A 326 28.65 -39.03 17.04
C ARG A 326 28.91 -37.62 17.57
N GLN A 327 30.16 -37.16 17.51
CA GLN A 327 30.54 -35.83 17.98
C GLN A 327 30.04 -34.70 17.05
N ASP A 328 29.76 -35.03 15.79
CA ASP A 328 29.32 -34.10 14.76
C ASP A 328 27.80 -33.94 14.69
N GLY A 329 27.03 -34.89 15.23
CA GLY A 329 25.57 -34.94 15.11
C GLY A 329 24.91 -33.62 15.47
N TYR A 330 25.24 -33.04 16.62
CA TYR A 330 24.69 -31.74 17.04
C TYR A 330 25.02 -30.60 16.05
N THR A 331 26.23 -30.58 15.50
CA THR A 331 26.66 -29.55 14.53
C THR A 331 25.91 -29.69 13.22
N ILE A 332 25.80 -30.92 12.70
CA ILE A 332 25.10 -31.25 11.47
C ILE A 332 23.60 -30.95 11.62
N ASP A 333 22.98 -31.37 12.72
CA ASP A 333 21.56 -31.12 13.00
C ASP A 333 21.25 -29.62 13.06
N LYS A 334 22.13 -28.85 13.71
CA LYS A 334 21.97 -27.39 13.79
C LYS A 334 22.10 -26.73 12.41
N LEU A 335 23.02 -27.20 11.56
CA LEU A 335 23.18 -26.69 10.20
C LEU A 335 22.01 -27.10 9.30
N ASN A 336 21.53 -28.34 9.41
CA ASN A 336 20.38 -28.85 8.66
C ASN A 336 19.08 -28.16 9.09
N ALA A 337 18.89 -27.91 10.39
CA ALA A 337 17.75 -27.14 10.90
C ALA A 337 17.77 -25.70 10.36
N ARG A 338 18.93 -25.06 10.33
CA ARG A 338 19.08 -23.72 9.74
C ARG A 338 18.81 -23.74 8.23
N TYR A 339 19.26 -24.77 7.52
CA TYR A 339 18.92 -24.97 6.10
C TYR A 339 17.41 -25.10 5.91
N GLY A 340 16.74 -25.90 6.73
CA GLY A 340 15.27 -26.03 6.75
C GLY A 340 14.55 -24.73 7.08
N GLN A 341 15.10 -23.87 7.96
CA GLN A 341 14.53 -22.55 8.24
C GLN A 341 14.68 -21.58 7.06
N ILE A 342 15.77 -21.70 6.29
CA ILE A 342 15.98 -20.90 5.08
C ILE A 342 15.02 -21.33 3.98
N PHE A 343 14.89 -22.64 3.73
CA PHE A 343 14.23 -23.17 2.53
C PHE A 343 12.86 -23.80 2.76
N GLY A 344 12.46 -24.12 3.99
CA GLY A 344 11.29 -24.95 4.31
C GLY A 344 9.92 -24.39 3.88
N LYS A 345 9.86 -23.13 3.42
CA LYS A 345 8.68 -22.57 2.76
C LYS A 345 8.47 -23.10 1.34
N LEU A 346 9.54 -23.43 0.63
CA LEU A 346 9.52 -23.83 -0.77
C LEU A 346 10.18 -25.18 -1.02
N MET A 347 11.05 -25.67 -0.15
CA MET A 347 11.76 -26.94 -0.30
C MET A 347 11.29 -27.93 0.76
N SER A 348 11.01 -29.17 0.36
CA SER A 348 10.68 -30.23 1.31
C SER A 348 11.85 -30.50 2.25
N THR A 349 11.57 -30.76 3.52
CA THR A 349 12.58 -31.23 4.49
C THR A 349 12.50 -32.73 4.73
N GLU A 350 11.44 -33.38 4.26
CA GLU A 350 11.12 -34.80 4.41
C GLU A 350 10.51 -35.36 3.11
N GLY A 351 10.37 -36.68 3.03
CA GLY A 351 9.70 -37.36 1.92
C GLY A 351 8.25 -36.92 1.73
N ALA A 352 7.78 -36.92 0.49
CA ALA A 352 6.46 -36.41 0.17
C ALA A 352 5.33 -37.32 0.66
N VAL A 353 4.21 -36.69 1.07
CA VAL A 353 2.92 -37.36 1.21
C VAL A 353 2.20 -37.35 -0.14
N SER A 354 2.04 -38.52 -0.74
CA SER A 354 1.36 -38.73 -2.01
C SER A 354 0.00 -39.40 -1.81
N VAL A 355 -1.04 -38.77 -2.37
CA VAL A 355 -2.40 -39.31 -2.46
C VAL A 355 -2.73 -39.80 -3.87
N GLY A 356 -1.72 -40.01 -4.72
CA GLY A 356 -1.91 -40.32 -6.13
C GLY A 356 -0.66 -40.94 -6.75
N ASP A 357 -0.63 -41.00 -8.07
CA ASP A 357 0.52 -41.46 -8.83
C ASP A 357 0.63 -40.66 -10.13
N GLU A 358 1.67 -39.85 -10.23
CA GLU A 358 1.95 -38.98 -11.37
C GLU A 358 2.17 -39.80 -12.65
N LYS A 359 2.87 -40.94 -12.55
CA LYS A 359 3.20 -41.79 -13.71
C LYS A 359 1.96 -42.38 -14.37
N THR A 360 0.93 -42.69 -13.59
CA THR A 360 -0.35 -43.20 -14.10
C THR A 360 -1.44 -42.13 -14.18
N GLY A 361 -1.14 -40.87 -13.87
CA GLY A 361 -2.10 -39.76 -13.87
C GLY A 361 -3.19 -39.86 -12.80
N ARG A 362 -3.02 -40.71 -11.78
CA ARG A 362 -3.99 -40.87 -10.70
C ARG A 362 -3.87 -39.71 -9.72
N THR A 363 -4.94 -38.95 -9.56
CA THR A 363 -5.03 -37.88 -8.56
C THR A 363 -6.24 -38.10 -7.66
N ARG A 364 -6.22 -37.46 -6.48
CA ARG A 364 -7.34 -37.50 -5.51
C ARG A 364 -7.63 -36.11 -5.01
N GLN A 365 -8.90 -35.87 -4.69
CA GLN A 365 -9.32 -34.69 -3.95
C GLN A 365 -9.08 -34.92 -2.46
N ILE A 366 -8.47 -33.92 -1.80
CA ILE A 366 -8.36 -33.87 -0.34
C ILE A 366 -9.49 -32.94 0.15
N ILE A 367 -10.49 -33.52 0.82
CA ILE A 367 -11.68 -32.78 1.29
C ILE A 367 -11.61 -32.53 2.80
N ASN A 368 -12.44 -31.62 3.31
CA ASN A 368 -12.48 -31.22 4.72
C ASN A 368 -11.18 -30.59 5.25
N VAL A 369 -10.45 -29.87 4.39
CA VAL A 369 -9.26 -29.12 4.75
C VAL A 369 -9.67 -27.74 5.30
N ALA A 370 -9.46 -27.52 6.59
CA ALA A 370 -9.63 -26.20 7.21
C ALA A 370 -8.63 -25.18 6.64
N ALA A 371 -8.89 -23.89 6.82
CA ALA A 371 -7.99 -22.86 6.30
C ALA A 371 -6.61 -22.94 6.97
N GLY A 372 -5.54 -22.93 6.17
CA GLY A 372 -4.17 -22.91 6.66
C GLY A 372 -3.86 -21.65 7.45
N THR A 373 -3.03 -21.77 8.50
CA THR A 373 -2.60 -20.69 9.39
C THR A 373 -1.16 -20.25 9.11
N LYS A 374 -0.28 -21.18 8.73
CA LYS A 374 1.13 -20.93 8.38
C LYS A 374 1.36 -21.08 6.87
N ASP A 375 2.46 -20.51 6.38
CA ASP A 375 2.85 -20.56 4.96
C ASP A 375 2.99 -22.00 4.40
N THR A 376 3.24 -22.98 5.26
CA THR A 376 3.44 -24.40 4.90
C THR A 376 2.18 -25.25 5.02
N ASP A 377 1.06 -24.66 5.46
CA ASP A 377 -0.20 -25.39 5.60
C ASP A 377 -0.89 -25.55 4.23
N ALA A 378 -1.70 -26.58 4.07
CA ALA A 378 -2.49 -26.76 2.86
C ALA A 378 -3.52 -25.62 2.70
N VAL A 379 -3.57 -25.01 1.51
CA VAL A 379 -4.56 -23.99 1.16
C VAL A 379 -5.85 -24.67 0.70
N ASN A 380 -6.98 -24.31 1.31
CA ASN A 380 -8.28 -24.81 0.86
C ASN A 380 -8.92 -23.91 -0.21
N VAL A 381 -10.02 -24.39 -0.82
CA VAL A 381 -10.73 -23.68 -1.89
C VAL A 381 -11.29 -22.32 -1.44
N TYR A 382 -11.66 -22.17 -0.16
CA TYR A 382 -12.17 -20.92 0.39
C TYR A 382 -11.08 -19.83 0.41
N GLN A 383 -9.89 -20.14 0.91
CA GLN A 383 -8.75 -19.22 0.91
C GLN A 383 -8.36 -18.79 -0.52
N LEU A 384 -8.34 -19.74 -1.47
CA LEU A 384 -8.05 -19.43 -2.87
C LEU A 384 -9.10 -18.51 -3.50
N LYS A 385 -10.40 -18.77 -3.26
CA LYS A 385 -11.48 -17.89 -3.76
C LYS A 385 -11.35 -16.48 -3.19
N ASN A 386 -11.10 -16.33 -1.90
CA ASN A 386 -10.91 -15.03 -1.27
C ASN A 386 -9.71 -14.26 -1.85
N ALA A 387 -8.59 -14.94 -2.11
CA ALA A 387 -7.42 -14.34 -2.74
C ALA A 387 -7.74 -13.85 -4.18
N VAL A 388 -8.43 -14.68 -4.97
CA VAL A 388 -8.85 -14.33 -6.33
C VAL A 388 -9.86 -13.17 -6.32
N GLU A 389 -10.80 -13.14 -5.37
CA GLU A 389 -11.74 -12.02 -5.24
C GLU A 389 -11.06 -10.71 -4.84
N SER A 390 -10.08 -10.78 -3.94
CA SER A 390 -9.31 -9.60 -3.54
C SER A 390 -8.54 -9.01 -4.73
N PHE A 391 -7.89 -9.87 -5.53
CA PHE A 391 -7.24 -9.46 -6.77
C PHE A 391 -8.22 -8.87 -7.80
N LYS A 392 -9.42 -9.45 -7.92
CA LYS A 392 -10.49 -8.91 -8.77
C LYS A 392 -11.00 -7.54 -8.31
N LYS A 393 -10.99 -7.24 -7.01
CA LYS A 393 -11.42 -5.92 -6.50
C LYS A 393 -10.43 -4.82 -6.84
N GLU A 394 -9.13 -5.08 -6.73
CA GLU A 394 -8.10 -4.11 -7.14
C GLU A 394 -8.15 -3.80 -8.65
N THR A 395 -8.70 -4.72 -9.45
CA THR A 395 -8.78 -4.60 -10.91
C THR A 395 -10.17 -4.21 -11.43
N LYS A 396 -11.20 -4.11 -10.57
CA LYS A 396 -12.56 -3.70 -10.95
C LYS A 396 -12.94 -2.35 -10.36
N LEU A 397 -13.41 -1.44 -11.22
CA LEU A 397 -14.06 -0.21 -10.81
C LEU A 397 -15.45 -0.50 -10.22
N GLU A 398 -15.81 0.14 -9.10
CA GLU A 398 -17.15 -0.02 -8.49
C GLU A 398 -18.27 0.56 -9.36
N LYS A 399 -17.95 1.51 -10.25
CA LYS A 399 -18.86 2.13 -11.21
C LYS A 399 -18.11 2.49 -12.48
N ASP A 400 -18.82 2.57 -13.60
CA ASP A 400 -18.24 3.03 -14.86
C ASP A 400 -17.77 4.48 -14.73
N GLY A 401 -16.52 4.71 -15.12
CA GLY A 401 -15.95 6.05 -15.29
C GLY A 401 -16.13 6.54 -16.72
N LYS A 402 -15.85 7.83 -16.94
CA LYS A 402 -15.93 8.44 -18.28
C LYS A 402 -14.99 7.79 -19.30
N TYR A 403 -13.84 7.29 -18.84
CA TYR A 403 -12.78 6.76 -19.70
C TYR A 403 -12.37 5.31 -19.39
N ILE A 404 -12.76 4.78 -18.22
CA ILE A 404 -12.48 3.40 -17.82
C ILE A 404 -13.80 2.76 -17.38
N GLN A 405 -14.22 1.73 -18.10
CA GLN A 405 -15.47 1.00 -17.90
C GLN A 405 -15.18 -0.30 -17.13
N LYS A 406 -16.06 -0.69 -16.19
CA LYS A 406 -15.82 -1.79 -15.23
C LYS A 406 -15.94 -3.19 -15.84
N ASP A 407 -16.61 -3.29 -16.98
CA ASP A 407 -16.86 -4.51 -17.74
C ASP A 407 -15.86 -4.71 -18.88
N LYS A 408 -14.95 -3.75 -19.10
CA LYS A 408 -13.93 -3.78 -20.13
C LYS A 408 -12.55 -4.12 -19.58
N THR A 409 -11.79 -4.86 -20.37
CA THR A 409 -10.39 -5.16 -20.07
C THR A 409 -9.53 -3.90 -20.10
N THR A 410 -8.33 -3.95 -19.49
CA THR A 410 -7.36 -2.86 -19.53
C THR A 410 -7.03 -2.44 -20.96
N ALA A 411 -6.88 -3.40 -21.88
CA ALA A 411 -6.59 -3.13 -23.29
C ALA A 411 -7.76 -2.40 -23.99
N GLU A 412 -9.00 -2.80 -23.72
CA GLU A 412 -10.18 -2.13 -24.29
C GLU A 412 -10.37 -0.72 -23.74
N ASN A 413 -10.11 -0.51 -22.45
CA ASN A 413 -10.14 0.82 -21.83
C ASN A 413 -9.00 1.73 -22.34
N LEU A 414 -7.79 1.19 -22.51
CA LEU A 414 -6.67 1.93 -23.11
C LEU A 414 -6.96 2.30 -24.57
N ALA A 415 -7.51 1.38 -25.37
CA ALA A 415 -7.90 1.68 -26.75
C ALA A 415 -9.01 2.73 -26.84
N ALA A 416 -9.95 2.75 -25.87
CA ALA A 416 -10.96 3.79 -25.79
C ALA A 416 -10.38 5.16 -25.41
N LEU A 417 -9.43 5.19 -24.47
CA LEU A 417 -8.70 6.40 -24.08
C LEU A 417 -7.85 6.94 -25.24
N ASP A 418 -7.15 6.06 -25.95
CA ASP A 418 -6.30 6.38 -27.12
C ASP A 418 -7.14 7.04 -28.22
N LYS A 419 -8.31 6.47 -28.54
CA LYS A 419 -9.29 7.08 -29.45
C LYS A 419 -9.76 8.47 -29.02
N GLU A 420 -9.88 8.72 -27.72
CA GLU A 420 -10.34 10.01 -27.23
C GLU A 420 -9.21 11.06 -27.19
N ILE A 421 -7.98 10.63 -26.94
CA ILE A 421 -6.76 11.45 -27.09
C ILE A 421 -6.58 11.84 -28.56
N ASP A 422 -6.83 10.91 -29.50
CA ASP A 422 -6.82 11.19 -30.93
C ASP A 422 -7.81 12.28 -31.34
N LYS A 423 -9.00 12.33 -30.71
CA LYS A 423 -9.99 13.40 -30.93
C LYS A 423 -9.51 14.77 -30.44
N LEU A 424 -8.80 14.83 -29.31
CA LEU A 424 -8.18 16.07 -28.83
C LEU A 424 -7.12 16.60 -29.80
N GLY A 425 -6.50 15.72 -30.60
CA GLY A 425 -5.53 16.08 -31.63
C GLY A 425 -6.13 16.51 -32.99
N THR A 426 -7.45 16.36 -33.21
CA THR A 426 -8.03 16.43 -34.57
C THR A 426 -9.20 17.38 -34.81
N GLU A 427 -9.83 18.02 -33.81
CA GLU A 427 -10.94 18.94 -34.10
C GLU A 427 -10.76 20.35 -33.50
N SER A 428 -10.27 21.27 -34.34
CA SER A 428 -10.51 22.71 -34.19
C SER A 428 -11.83 23.03 -34.92
N ALA A 429 -12.96 22.91 -34.25
CA ALA A 429 -14.26 23.23 -34.86
C ALA A 429 -14.41 24.75 -35.06
N VAL A 430 -13.85 25.28 -36.16
CA VAL A 430 -14.23 26.59 -36.70
C VAL A 430 -15.25 26.41 -37.82
N ALA A 431 -16.29 27.24 -37.84
CA ALA A 431 -17.43 27.10 -38.75
C ALA A 431 -17.05 27.29 -40.23
N GLU A 432 -16.10 28.20 -40.50
CA GLU A 432 -15.60 28.55 -41.83
C GLU A 432 -14.08 28.78 -41.79
N ASP A 433 -13.44 28.68 -42.95
CA ASP A 433 -12.01 28.95 -43.11
C ASP A 433 -11.70 30.44 -42.94
N GLY A 434 -11.01 30.79 -41.85
CA GLY A 434 -10.45 32.11 -41.64
C GLY A 434 -9.12 32.32 -42.38
N LYS A 435 -8.56 33.53 -42.27
CA LYS A 435 -7.24 33.87 -42.85
C LYS A 435 -6.09 33.09 -42.20
N TYR A 436 -6.16 32.85 -40.89
CA TYR A 436 -5.11 32.18 -40.11
C TYR A 436 -5.56 30.89 -39.41
N VAL A 437 -6.87 30.65 -39.29
CA VAL A 437 -7.43 29.44 -38.69
C VAL A 437 -8.27 28.75 -39.76
N LYS A 438 -7.88 27.53 -40.15
CA LYS A 438 -8.54 26.73 -41.19
C LYS A 438 -9.23 25.51 -40.59
N LYS A 439 -10.36 25.14 -41.16
CA LYS A 439 -11.24 24.05 -40.68
C LYS A 439 -10.61 22.67 -40.86
N ASP A 440 -9.76 22.51 -41.86
CA ASP A 440 -9.07 21.27 -42.23
C ASP A 440 -7.68 21.13 -41.58
N LYS A 441 -7.28 22.10 -40.76
CA LYS A 441 -5.97 22.14 -40.11
C LYS A 441 -6.08 21.78 -38.63
N LYS A 442 -5.08 21.04 -38.14
CA LYS A 442 -5.03 20.66 -36.71
C LYS A 442 -4.83 21.91 -35.85
N VAL A 443 -5.27 21.85 -34.59
CA VAL A 443 -5.17 22.96 -33.62
C VAL A 443 -3.75 23.57 -33.57
N GLY A 444 -2.71 22.73 -33.58
CA GLY A 444 -1.32 23.20 -33.57
C GLY A 444 -0.88 23.95 -34.84
N GLU A 445 -1.41 23.58 -36.00
CA GLU A 445 -1.12 24.26 -37.27
C GLU A 445 -1.80 25.63 -37.31
N ASN A 446 -3.05 25.72 -36.83
CA ASN A 446 -3.78 26.97 -36.71
C ASN A 446 -3.14 27.95 -35.70
N LEU A 447 -2.61 27.44 -34.58
CA LEU A 447 -1.89 28.26 -33.61
C LEU A 447 -0.63 28.91 -34.23
N THR A 448 0.11 28.13 -35.02
CA THR A 448 1.32 28.60 -35.70
C THR A 448 1.00 29.67 -36.75
N ALA A 449 -0.10 29.49 -37.49
CA ALA A 449 -0.55 30.47 -38.47
C ALA A 449 -1.08 31.76 -37.81
N LEU A 450 -1.75 31.67 -36.65
CA LEU A 450 -2.20 32.84 -35.89
C LEU A 450 -1.00 33.64 -35.34
N ASP A 451 0.02 32.97 -34.82
CA ASP A 451 1.25 33.60 -34.31
C ASP A 451 1.98 34.40 -35.41
N LYS A 452 2.06 33.83 -36.62
CA LYS A 452 2.57 34.54 -37.80
C LYS A 452 1.71 35.77 -38.16
N GLY A 453 0.38 35.64 -38.10
CA GLY A 453 -0.53 36.76 -38.37
C GLY A 453 -0.41 37.90 -37.37
N ILE A 454 -0.18 37.59 -36.09
CA ILE A 454 0.09 38.58 -35.04
C ILE A 454 1.43 39.28 -35.31
N SER A 455 2.46 38.52 -35.69
CA SER A 455 3.77 39.08 -36.05
C SER A 455 3.70 40.04 -37.25
N ASP A 456 2.94 39.70 -38.28
CA ASP A 456 2.73 40.57 -39.46
C ASP A 456 2.01 41.88 -39.09
N LEU A 457 1.01 41.82 -38.19
CA LEU A 457 0.28 43.00 -37.71
C LEU A 457 1.17 43.94 -36.89
N VAL A 458 2.00 43.37 -36.00
CA VAL A 458 2.96 44.13 -35.18
C VAL A 458 4.00 44.83 -36.05
N ASN A 459 4.48 44.18 -37.11
CA ASN A 459 5.42 44.78 -38.06
C ASN A 459 4.77 45.88 -38.91
N GLY A 460 3.50 45.74 -39.31
CA GLY A 460 2.77 46.76 -40.08
C GLY A 460 2.49 48.06 -39.31
N MET A 461 2.38 48.03 -37.97
CA MET A 461 2.24 49.24 -37.14
C MET A 461 3.51 50.11 -37.13
N GLY A 462 4.67 49.58 -37.53
CA GLY A 462 5.92 50.33 -37.62
C GLY A 462 6.01 51.30 -38.81
N GLU A 463 5.19 51.12 -39.86
CA GLU A 463 5.24 51.91 -41.09
C GLU A 463 4.33 53.17 -41.09
N LEU A 464 3.53 53.40 -40.05
CA LEU A 464 2.67 54.60 -39.92
C LEU A 464 3.43 55.90 -39.54
N SER A 465 4.76 55.92 -39.67
CA SER A 465 5.64 56.96 -39.10
C SER A 465 6.21 57.97 -40.11
N THR A 466 6.07 57.79 -41.43
CA THR A 466 6.81 58.63 -42.40
C THR A 466 5.96 59.55 -43.27
N ASP A 467 4.63 59.44 -43.25
CA ASP A 467 3.74 60.22 -44.16
C ASP A 467 3.05 61.43 -43.50
N SER A 468 3.51 61.87 -42.32
CA SER A 468 2.83 62.94 -41.54
C SER A 468 3.74 64.08 -41.05
N ALA A 469 4.95 64.23 -41.61
CA ALA A 469 5.84 65.33 -41.25
C ALA A 469 5.38 66.66 -41.89
N VAL A 470 5.25 67.72 -41.09
CA VAL A 470 4.95 69.08 -41.58
C VAL A 470 6.12 69.66 -42.39
N ALA A 471 5.84 70.50 -43.38
CA ALA A 471 6.86 70.98 -44.33
C ALA A 471 7.93 71.89 -43.69
N GLU A 472 7.55 72.67 -42.68
CA GLU A 472 8.39 73.63 -41.95
C GLU A 472 8.09 73.61 -40.44
N ASP A 473 9.03 74.11 -39.63
CA ASP A 473 8.87 74.23 -38.18
C ASP A 473 7.87 75.33 -37.80
N GLY A 474 6.80 74.95 -37.11
CA GLY A 474 5.89 75.87 -36.44
C GLY A 474 6.35 76.22 -35.02
N LYS A 475 5.60 77.10 -34.34
CA LYS A 475 5.88 77.49 -32.94
C LYS A 475 5.74 76.30 -31.96
N TYR A 476 4.77 75.41 -32.20
CA TYR A 476 4.45 74.27 -31.33
C TYR A 476 4.57 72.90 -32.00
N VAL A 477 4.55 72.84 -33.33
CA VAL A 477 4.71 71.61 -34.12
C VAL A 477 6.04 71.71 -34.87
N LYS A 478 6.92 70.73 -34.70
CA LYS A 478 8.28 70.70 -35.27
C LYS A 478 8.44 69.55 -36.25
N LYS A 479 9.11 69.79 -37.37
CA LYS A 479 9.30 68.83 -38.47
C LYS A 479 10.15 67.63 -38.06
N ASP A 480 11.10 67.84 -37.15
CA ASP A 480 12.03 66.84 -36.63
C ASP A 480 11.46 66.03 -35.46
N LYS A 481 10.21 66.28 -35.05
CA LYS A 481 9.54 65.61 -33.93
C LYS A 481 8.48 64.64 -34.40
N LYS A 482 8.34 63.53 -33.67
CA LYS A 482 7.31 62.52 -33.96
C LYS A 482 5.91 63.11 -33.70
N VAL A 483 4.90 62.55 -34.36
CA VAL A 483 3.50 62.99 -34.22
C VAL A 483 3.05 63.05 -32.76
N GLY A 484 3.43 62.07 -31.93
CA GLY A 484 3.10 62.07 -30.49
C GLY A 484 3.76 63.20 -29.70
N GLU A 485 4.97 63.61 -30.05
CA GLU A 485 5.68 64.71 -29.39
C GLU A 485 5.05 66.06 -29.74
N ASN A 486 4.70 66.24 -31.02
CA ASN A 486 4.01 67.44 -31.50
C ASN A 486 2.60 67.59 -30.91
N LEU A 487 1.86 66.48 -30.77
CA LEU A 487 0.53 66.50 -30.18
C LEU A 487 0.58 66.88 -28.70
N THR A 488 1.58 66.40 -27.97
CA THR A 488 1.81 66.75 -26.56
C THR A 488 2.15 68.24 -26.38
N ALA A 489 2.92 68.83 -27.31
CA ALA A 489 3.24 70.25 -27.28
C ALA A 489 2.00 71.13 -27.55
N LEU A 490 1.13 70.72 -28.47
CA LEU A 490 -0.12 71.41 -28.76
C LEU A 490 -1.11 71.35 -27.60
N ASP A 491 -1.26 70.18 -26.95
CA ASP A 491 -2.18 69.96 -25.83
C ASP A 491 -1.87 70.89 -24.62
N LYS A 492 -0.57 71.03 -24.28
CA LYS A 492 -0.13 71.96 -23.22
C LYS A 492 -0.50 73.42 -23.52
N GLN A 493 -0.41 73.85 -24.78
CA GLN A 493 -0.77 75.21 -25.16
C GLN A 493 -2.28 75.46 -25.09
N VAL A 494 -3.09 74.46 -25.48
CA VAL A 494 -4.55 74.54 -25.37
C VAL A 494 -4.98 74.68 -23.90
N GLN A 495 -4.34 73.92 -23.01
CA GLN A 495 -4.61 74.02 -21.57
C GLN A 495 -4.23 75.40 -20.98
N ALA A 496 -3.10 75.98 -21.40
CA ALA A 496 -2.70 77.32 -20.99
C ALA A 496 -3.69 78.40 -21.45
N ASN A 497 -4.11 78.34 -22.72
CA ASN A 497 -5.09 79.28 -23.27
C ASN A 497 -6.45 79.20 -22.54
N ALA A 498 -6.90 77.99 -22.18
CA ALA A 498 -8.14 77.80 -21.43
C ALA A 498 -8.07 78.48 -20.03
N GLY A 499 -6.92 78.43 -19.37
CA GLY A 499 -6.69 79.11 -18.10
C GLY A 499 -6.72 80.65 -18.20
N GLU A 500 -6.05 81.21 -19.22
CA GLU A 500 -6.05 82.66 -19.47
C GLU A 500 -7.45 83.20 -19.81
N ILE A 501 -8.23 82.46 -20.60
CA ILE A 501 -9.61 82.83 -20.93
C ILE A 501 -10.49 82.81 -19.67
N GLY A 502 -10.32 81.83 -18.78
CA GLY A 502 -11.05 81.78 -17.51
C GLY A 502 -10.78 82.98 -16.60
N ALA A 503 -9.52 83.45 -16.55
CA ALA A 503 -9.16 84.65 -15.78
C ALA A 503 -9.79 85.93 -16.36
N LEU A 504 -9.85 86.05 -17.69
CA LEU A 504 -10.47 87.19 -18.37
C LEU A 504 -11.97 87.30 -18.07
N VAL A 505 -12.69 86.17 -18.12
CA VAL A 505 -14.14 86.11 -17.84
C VAL A 505 -14.44 86.59 -16.41
N ASN A 506 -13.65 86.16 -15.43
CA ASN A 506 -13.82 86.60 -14.04
C ASN A 506 -13.57 88.11 -13.88
N GLY A 507 -12.56 88.66 -14.56
CA GLY A 507 -12.27 90.10 -14.57
C GLY A 507 -13.40 90.94 -15.17
N MET A 508 -14.04 90.45 -16.23
CA MET A 508 -15.19 91.12 -16.86
C MET A 508 -16.39 91.23 -15.91
N GLY A 509 -16.68 90.19 -15.11
CA GLY A 509 -17.77 90.24 -14.12
C GLY A 509 -17.54 91.27 -13.01
N ALA A 510 -16.30 91.44 -12.55
CA ALA A 510 -15.96 92.45 -11.56
C ALA A 510 -16.12 93.88 -12.10
N LEU A 511 -15.77 94.11 -13.37
CA LEU A 511 -15.92 95.41 -14.02
C LEU A 511 -17.40 95.80 -14.18
N ASP A 512 -18.27 94.87 -14.59
CA ASP A 512 -19.71 95.12 -14.73
C ASP A 512 -20.33 95.59 -13.40
N SER A 513 -20.02 94.88 -12.30
CA SER A 513 -20.49 95.25 -10.97
C SER A 513 -20.03 96.65 -10.56
N ARG A 514 -18.78 97.01 -10.84
CA ARG A 514 -18.22 98.32 -10.52
C ARG A 514 -18.88 99.44 -11.33
N VAL A 515 -19.13 99.21 -12.63
CA VAL A 515 -19.83 100.18 -13.49
C VAL A 515 -21.24 100.44 -12.97
N ASN A 516 -21.96 99.41 -12.54
CA ASN A 516 -23.31 99.58 -11.97
C ASN A 516 -23.30 100.49 -10.73
N LYS A 517 -22.33 100.28 -9.82
CA LYS A 517 -22.15 101.06 -8.58
C LYS A 517 -21.76 102.52 -8.82
N VAL A 518 -20.86 102.77 -9.77
CA VAL A 518 -20.44 104.12 -10.18
C VAL A 518 -21.60 104.86 -10.88
N GLY A 519 -22.38 104.16 -11.70
CA GLY A 519 -23.59 104.72 -12.33
C GLY A 519 -24.60 105.20 -11.28
N ALA A 520 -24.87 104.37 -10.26
CA ALA A 520 -25.81 104.72 -9.19
C ALA A 520 -25.35 105.96 -8.39
N GLY A 521 -24.07 106.04 -8.01
CA GLY A 521 -23.58 107.21 -7.28
C GLY A 521 -23.51 108.49 -8.12
N SER A 522 -23.27 108.38 -9.44
CA SER A 522 -23.28 109.52 -10.34
C SER A 522 -24.69 110.10 -10.45
N ALA A 523 -25.70 109.22 -10.54
CA ALA A 523 -27.11 109.62 -10.50
C ALA A 523 -27.48 110.27 -9.16
N ALA A 524 -26.98 109.75 -8.03
CA ALA A 524 -27.22 110.33 -6.71
C ALA A 524 -26.63 111.74 -6.58
N LEU A 525 -25.40 111.97 -7.05
CA LEU A 525 -24.75 113.28 -7.06
C LEU A 525 -25.47 114.29 -7.95
N ALA A 526 -26.00 113.83 -9.09
CA ALA A 526 -26.74 114.69 -10.03
C ALA A 526 -28.07 115.19 -9.46
N ALA A 527 -28.64 114.49 -8.46
CA ALA A 527 -29.87 114.90 -7.78
C ALA A 527 -29.65 115.99 -6.72
N LEU A 528 -28.42 116.45 -6.49
CA LEU A 528 -28.11 117.50 -5.51
C LEU A 528 -28.37 118.89 -6.09
N HIS A 529 -29.37 119.60 -5.55
CA HIS A 529 -29.73 120.97 -5.96
C HIS A 529 -29.73 121.94 -4.77
N PRO A 530 -29.01 123.07 -4.84
CA PRO A 530 -29.04 124.10 -3.81
C PRO A 530 -30.29 124.97 -3.90
N LEU A 531 -30.67 125.61 -2.78
CA LEU A 531 -31.69 126.67 -2.77
C LEU A 531 -31.08 128.01 -3.22
N ASP A 532 -31.95 128.99 -3.52
CA ASP A 532 -31.56 130.33 -3.93
C ASP A 532 -30.73 131.07 -2.86
N PHE A 533 -29.97 132.08 -3.28
CA PHE A 533 -29.09 132.85 -2.40
C PHE A 533 -29.87 133.65 -1.33
N ASP A 534 -29.47 133.49 -0.07
CA ASP A 534 -29.85 134.35 1.04
C ASP A 534 -28.59 135.01 1.66
N PRO A 535 -28.53 136.35 1.80
CA PRO A 535 -27.37 137.04 2.35
C PRO A 535 -27.08 136.73 3.83
N GLU A 536 -28.09 136.34 4.62
CA GLU A 536 -27.91 135.95 6.03
C GLU A 536 -27.52 134.46 6.16
N ASP A 537 -28.00 133.61 5.23
CA ASP A 537 -27.77 132.15 5.24
C ASP A 537 -27.04 131.65 3.98
N LYS A 538 -25.71 131.75 4.01
CA LYS A 538 -24.85 131.47 2.84
C LYS A 538 -24.58 129.98 2.57
N TRP A 539 -24.94 129.09 3.50
CA TRP A 539 -24.70 127.64 3.40
C TRP A 539 -25.98 126.89 3.06
N ASN A 540 -25.88 125.93 2.14
CA ASN A 540 -26.96 125.08 1.68
C ASN A 540 -26.50 123.62 1.70
N PHE A 541 -27.37 122.71 2.17
CA PHE A 541 -27.09 121.28 2.19
C PHE A 541 -28.19 120.54 1.44
N ALA A 542 -27.82 119.57 0.61
CA ALA A 542 -28.75 118.73 -0.12
C ALA A 542 -28.40 117.25 0.04
N ALA A 543 -29.38 116.38 -0.11
CA ALA A 543 -29.20 114.94 -0.18
C ALA A 543 -29.90 114.40 -1.43
N GLY A 544 -29.29 113.42 -2.09
CA GLY A 544 -29.77 112.81 -3.31
C GLY A 544 -29.68 111.29 -3.24
N TYR A 545 -30.51 110.58 -3.99
CA TYR A 545 -30.47 109.12 -4.11
C TYR A 545 -30.42 108.76 -5.59
N GLY A 546 -29.64 107.73 -5.92
CA GLY A 546 -29.44 107.26 -7.28
C GLY A 546 -29.46 105.75 -7.35
N HIS A 547 -30.16 105.23 -8.35
CA HIS A 547 -30.24 103.81 -8.65
C HIS A 547 -29.78 103.57 -10.09
N TYR A 548 -28.97 102.53 -10.31
CA TYR A 548 -28.61 102.10 -11.65
C TYR A 548 -28.33 100.60 -11.68
N LYS A 549 -29.09 99.86 -12.51
CA LYS A 549 -28.97 98.41 -12.74
C LYS A 549 -28.72 97.58 -11.48
N GLY A 550 -29.56 97.75 -10.45
CA GLY A 550 -29.52 96.95 -9.22
C GLY A 550 -28.49 97.41 -8.18
N ALA A 551 -27.77 98.52 -8.43
CA ALA A 551 -26.93 99.19 -7.43
C ALA A 551 -27.59 100.49 -6.96
N ASP A 552 -27.41 100.79 -5.69
CA ASP A 552 -28.01 101.94 -5.00
C ASP A 552 -26.92 102.80 -4.35
N ALA A 553 -27.08 104.12 -4.44
CA ALA A 553 -26.19 105.07 -3.80
C ALA A 553 -26.95 106.28 -3.27
N VAL A 554 -26.41 106.88 -2.21
CA VAL A 554 -26.91 108.12 -1.61
C VAL A 554 -25.80 109.16 -1.72
N ALA A 555 -26.17 110.40 -1.99
CA ALA A 555 -25.25 111.53 -2.05
C ALA A 555 -25.64 112.62 -1.06
N ILE A 556 -24.64 113.33 -0.56
CA ILE A 556 -24.81 114.51 0.27
C ILE A 556 -23.91 115.60 -0.30
N GLY A 557 -24.45 116.81 -0.43
CA GLY A 557 -23.74 117.98 -0.93
C GLY A 557 -23.87 119.18 -0.01
N ALA A 558 -22.81 119.97 0.05
CA ALA A 558 -22.77 121.28 0.67
C ALA A 558 -22.45 122.34 -0.39
N PHE A 559 -23.15 123.45 -0.33
CA PHE A 559 -23.08 124.54 -1.28
C PHE A 559 -22.93 125.85 -0.51
N TYR A 560 -21.91 126.64 -0.84
CA TYR A 560 -21.64 127.93 -0.21
C TYR A 560 -21.76 129.04 -1.24
N HIS A 561 -22.55 130.07 -0.94
CA HIS A 561 -22.73 131.25 -1.77
C HIS A 561 -22.10 132.48 -1.10
N PRO A 562 -20.88 132.88 -1.49
CA PRO A 562 -20.28 134.11 -0.96
C PRO A 562 -21.13 135.35 -1.21
N ASP A 563 -21.75 135.41 -2.39
CA ASP A 563 -22.66 136.45 -2.88
C ASP A 563 -23.69 135.85 -3.87
N GLU A 564 -24.65 136.65 -4.33
CA GLU A 564 -25.74 136.21 -5.23
C GLU A 564 -25.28 135.66 -6.59
N ASN A 565 -24.03 135.94 -6.98
CA ASN A 565 -23.45 135.63 -8.29
C ASN A 565 -22.41 134.53 -8.24
N LYS A 566 -22.01 134.04 -7.06
CA LYS A 566 -20.96 133.03 -6.90
C LYS A 566 -21.45 131.88 -6.03
N MET A 567 -21.13 130.65 -6.44
CA MET A 567 -21.39 129.44 -5.65
C MET A 567 -20.19 128.51 -5.72
N VAL A 568 -19.82 127.94 -4.58
CA VAL A 568 -18.90 126.81 -4.48
C VAL A 568 -19.70 125.61 -4.01
N SER A 569 -19.55 124.46 -4.67
CA SER A 569 -20.22 123.21 -4.30
C SER A 569 -19.22 122.10 -4.04
N ILE A 570 -19.54 121.24 -3.09
CA ILE A 570 -18.85 119.98 -2.84
C ILE A 570 -19.88 118.90 -2.50
N GLY A 571 -19.76 117.73 -3.09
CA GLY A 571 -20.66 116.62 -2.83
C GLY A 571 -19.94 115.29 -2.86
N GLY A 572 -20.49 114.31 -2.15
CA GLY A 572 -19.99 112.94 -2.17
C GLY A 572 -21.12 111.94 -2.22
N SER A 573 -20.93 110.84 -2.95
CA SER A 573 -21.84 109.69 -2.94
C SER A 573 -21.22 108.47 -2.26
N PHE A 574 -22.05 107.78 -1.49
CA PHE A 574 -21.68 106.65 -0.64
C PHE A 574 -22.81 105.60 -0.65
N GLY A 575 -22.52 104.38 -0.20
CA GLY A 575 -23.53 103.31 -0.04
C GLY A 575 -23.52 102.22 -1.12
N SER A 576 -22.99 102.48 -2.32
CA SER A 576 -22.86 101.46 -3.39
C SER A 576 -21.60 100.59 -3.30
N GLY A 577 -20.65 100.94 -2.42
CA GLY A 577 -19.34 100.31 -2.30
C GLY A 577 -18.23 100.95 -3.15
N GLU A 578 -18.57 101.89 -4.03
CA GLU A 578 -17.62 102.75 -4.76
C GLU A 578 -17.96 104.21 -4.43
N ASN A 579 -17.12 104.86 -3.61
CA ASN A 579 -17.38 106.23 -3.17
C ASN A 579 -16.90 107.23 -4.23
N MET A 580 -17.66 108.30 -4.44
CA MET A 580 -17.30 109.36 -5.38
C MET A 580 -17.42 110.73 -4.73
N ILE A 581 -16.66 111.69 -5.27
CA ILE A 581 -16.63 113.08 -4.81
C ILE A 581 -16.73 113.99 -6.03
N ASN A 582 -17.55 115.05 -5.93
CA ASN A 582 -17.57 116.14 -6.89
C ASN A 582 -17.30 117.48 -6.18
N ALA A 583 -16.76 118.44 -6.94
CA ALA A 583 -16.59 119.81 -6.50
C ALA A 583 -16.78 120.73 -7.71
N GLY A 584 -17.40 121.88 -7.51
CA GLY A 584 -17.72 122.81 -8.59
C GLY A 584 -17.68 124.26 -8.11
N ILE A 585 -17.44 125.17 -9.06
CA ILE A 585 -17.58 126.60 -8.84
C ILE A 585 -18.46 127.15 -9.96
N SER A 586 -19.49 127.91 -9.59
CA SER A 586 -20.43 128.52 -10.53
C SER A 586 -20.42 130.03 -10.35
N PHE A 587 -20.52 130.76 -11.47
CA PHE A 587 -20.55 132.22 -11.51
C PHE A 587 -21.67 132.69 -12.45
N LYS A 588 -22.44 133.70 -12.05
CA LYS A 588 -23.44 134.39 -12.89
C LYS A 588 -22.78 135.58 -13.60
N ILE A 589 -23.09 135.81 -14.88
CA ILE A 589 -22.52 136.89 -15.71
C ILE A 589 -23.66 137.71 -16.34
N GLY A 590 -23.77 139.00 -16.00
CA GLY A 590 -24.74 139.96 -16.57
C GLY A 590 -24.93 141.23 -15.71
N GLN A 591 -25.24 142.39 -16.32
CA GLN A 591 -25.51 143.65 -15.60
C GLN A 591 -26.92 143.63 -15.00
N GLY A 592 -27.07 143.22 -13.74
CA GLY A 592 -28.34 143.26 -13.01
C GLY A 592 -28.82 144.71 -12.82
N THR A 593 -29.86 145.10 -13.55
CA THR A 593 -30.44 146.47 -13.57
C THR A 593 -31.58 146.66 -12.56
N SER A 594 -31.74 145.77 -11.57
CA SER A 594 -32.82 145.91 -10.59
C SER A 594 -32.51 147.04 -9.59
N PRO A 595 -33.33 148.11 -9.51
CA PRO A 595 -33.10 149.25 -8.61
C PRO A 595 -33.26 148.90 -7.12
N TYR A 596 -33.52 147.62 -6.80
CA TYR A 596 -33.65 147.09 -5.44
C TYR A 596 -32.53 146.12 -5.06
N ALA A 597 -31.52 145.94 -5.93
CA ALA A 597 -30.35 145.12 -5.65
C ALA A 597 -29.61 145.65 -4.40
N GLY A 598 -29.43 144.79 -3.40
CA GLY A 598 -28.75 145.11 -2.13
C GLY A 598 -29.63 145.60 -0.98
N VAL A 599 -30.96 145.67 -1.15
CA VAL A 599 -31.89 145.99 -0.06
C VAL A 599 -32.43 144.71 0.56
N SER A 600 -32.16 144.44 1.83
CA SER A 600 -32.70 143.25 2.50
C SER A 600 -34.23 143.34 2.65
N LYS A 601 -34.93 142.20 2.69
CA LYS A 601 -36.39 142.18 2.92
C LYS A 601 -36.79 142.96 4.18
N ALA A 602 -35.95 142.94 5.22
CA ALA A 602 -36.16 143.70 6.46
C ALA A 602 -36.04 145.23 6.25
N GLN A 603 -35.08 145.67 5.42
CA GLN A 603 -34.90 147.08 5.07
C GLN A 603 -36.04 147.61 4.18
N LEU A 604 -36.59 146.77 3.32
CA LEU A 604 -37.76 147.11 2.51
C LEU A 604 -39.01 147.28 3.37
N ALA A 605 -39.20 146.40 4.37
CA ALA A 605 -40.33 146.47 5.31
C ALA A 605 -40.30 147.76 6.18
N GLN A 606 -39.12 148.17 6.68
CA GLN A 606 -39.00 149.42 7.46
C GLN A 606 -39.33 150.69 6.66
N ARG A 607 -39.02 150.72 5.35
CA ARG A 607 -39.35 151.86 4.49
C ARG A 607 -40.86 151.99 4.23
N ILE A 608 -41.55 150.87 4.11
CA ILE A 608 -43.01 150.83 3.92
C ILE A 608 -43.72 151.36 5.18
N SER A 609 -43.36 150.89 6.38
CA SER A 609 -43.99 151.40 7.62
C SER A 609 -43.77 152.89 7.85
N ARG A 610 -42.62 153.45 7.45
CA ARG A 610 -42.34 154.89 7.57
C ARG A 610 -43.15 155.73 6.57
N GLN A 611 -43.51 155.17 5.40
CA GLN A 611 -44.38 155.83 4.43
C GLN A 611 -45.84 155.87 4.89
N ASP A 612 -46.35 154.80 5.50
CA ASP A 612 -47.73 154.76 6.04
C ASP A 612 -47.99 155.85 7.09
N GLU A 613 -47.00 156.15 7.94
CA GLU A 613 -47.11 157.16 9.00
C GLU A 613 -47.15 158.61 8.46
N ILE A 614 -46.42 158.87 7.37
CA ILE A 614 -46.39 160.17 6.68
C ILE A 614 -47.70 160.43 5.94
N ILE A 615 -48.23 159.41 5.25
CA ILE A 615 -49.51 159.51 4.51
C ILE A 615 -50.67 159.79 5.48
N ARG A 616 -50.70 159.13 6.66
CA ARG A 616 -51.76 159.35 7.66
C ARG A 616 -51.80 160.78 8.20
N ARG A 617 -50.63 161.41 8.44
CA ARG A 617 -50.56 162.82 8.87
C ARG A 617 -51.06 163.80 7.80
N GLN A 618 -50.79 163.51 6.53
CA GLN A 618 -51.25 164.35 5.42
C GLN A 618 -52.78 164.30 5.25
N ASP A 619 -53.41 163.14 5.48
CA ASP A 619 -54.88 163.01 5.42
C ASP A 619 -55.60 163.78 6.54
N GLU A 620 -55.03 163.82 7.76
CA GLU A 620 -55.58 164.58 8.90
C GLU A 620 -55.53 166.10 8.68
N GLU A 621 -54.39 166.63 8.18
CA GLU A 621 -54.26 168.05 7.81
C GLU A 621 -55.21 168.46 6.69
N LEU A 622 -55.38 167.61 5.67
CA LEU A 622 -56.28 167.86 4.55
C LEU A 622 -57.76 167.88 4.99
N ALA A 623 -58.14 167.03 5.95
CA ALA A 623 -59.49 167.00 6.52
C ALA A 623 -59.80 168.26 7.35
N ALA A 624 -58.85 168.74 8.16
CA ALA A 624 -58.98 169.96 8.94
C ALA A 624 -59.11 171.21 8.05
N GLN A 625 -58.29 171.31 6.99
CA GLN A 625 -58.39 172.41 6.02
C GLN A 625 -59.75 172.42 5.29
N LYS A 626 -60.29 171.26 4.93
CA LYS A 626 -61.62 171.16 4.30
C LYS A 626 -62.78 171.55 5.23
N ALA A 627 -62.64 171.34 6.54
CA ALA A 627 -63.65 171.74 7.51
C ALA A 627 -63.68 173.26 7.70
N GLN A 628 -62.51 173.90 7.86
CA GLN A 628 -62.40 175.35 7.97
C GLN A 628 -62.94 176.10 6.74
N ILE A 629 -62.68 175.59 5.53
CA ILE A 629 -63.21 176.18 4.29
C ILE A 629 -64.75 176.10 4.25
N ARG A 630 -65.35 175.03 4.77
CA ARG A 630 -66.81 174.83 4.80
C ARG A 630 -67.48 175.78 5.78
N GLU A 631 -66.90 175.96 6.95
CA GLU A 631 -67.41 176.85 8.00
C GLU A 631 -67.34 178.33 7.57
N ILE A 632 -66.26 178.73 6.88
CA ILE A 632 -66.15 180.08 6.31
C ILE A 632 -67.19 180.31 5.20
N LEU A 633 -67.45 179.31 4.34
CA LEU A 633 -68.49 179.39 3.30
C LEU A 633 -69.90 179.52 3.90
N GLU A 634 -70.22 178.77 4.95
CA GLU A 634 -71.52 178.86 5.65
C GLU A 634 -71.71 180.20 6.36
N GLN A 635 -70.67 180.75 7.00
CA GLN A 635 -70.73 182.09 7.61
C GLN A 635 -70.94 183.20 6.55
N LEU A 636 -70.38 183.03 5.34
CA LEU A 636 -70.54 183.97 4.22
C LEU A 636 -71.94 183.92 3.60
N GLU A 637 -72.61 182.76 3.65
CA GLU A 637 -74.02 182.62 3.23
C GLU A 637 -75.01 183.13 4.27
N ALA A 638 -74.75 182.93 5.56
CA ALA A 638 -75.67 183.34 6.63
C ALA A 638 -75.76 184.88 6.80
N MET A 639 -74.65 185.62 6.63
CA MET A 639 -74.68 187.09 6.66
C MET A 639 -75.29 187.75 5.41
N LYS A 640 -75.50 187.01 4.31
CA LYS A 640 -76.17 187.53 3.11
C LYS A 640 -77.70 187.44 3.17
N LYS A 641 -78.30 186.84 4.21
CA LYS A 641 -79.75 186.56 4.32
C LYS A 641 -80.46 187.18 5.54
N ALA A 642 -79.79 188.04 6.33
CA ALA A 642 -80.39 188.89 7.37
C ALA A 642 -79.76 190.28 7.29
#